data_AF-A0A7J2J4C9-F1
#
_entry.id   AF-A0A7J2J4C9-F1
#
_cell.length_a   1.000
_cell.length_b   1.000
_cell.length_c   1.000
_cell.angle_alpha   90.00
_cell.angle_beta   90.00
_cell.angle_gamma   90.00
#
_symmetry.space_group_name_H-M   'P 1'
#
loop_
_entity.id
_entity.type
_entity.pdbx_description
1 polymer ?
#
loop_
_entity_poly.entity_id
_entity_poly.type
_entity_poly.pdbx_seq_one_letter_code
_entity_poly.pdbx_strand_id
1 'polypeptide(L)'
;YEEWYLSLDGMRKYYALLGRINMEEISGGIFKKYIGEKLRELMDFPADTRPGANTSSLIVHLLTVSALASSIYLSKREKDEKELAILRILSLFHDIGKFIDIAKHESISIDDIKEIFSERTSGEAKKIIEAAIELLSGKKDSEYKELESIFRKADVLASALDRLSNLLPEIIEEELRKELLEKAIEYYQEKYGEKIDEGKEAYRKILVKGDWKFWKELGIETVRKLTESFCRRVTTKEILKKQKVFESEEKISHEEVDVYLVRLDLRGIQKYIRSNEIRIMKAGSRVIDALIYTSIPLYVAERIGLPAESILYSGGGNLTLIVPGKYLSELKNMRKEFYDSFKIEIVYGKSRIGKDFFSMNREIEDELRKEKSRLIRERGEVPVKSNAFKSCDSCGTGVAVRKRDGKHLCELCDKKYEIGTDIHFRPVLRNLLEKEELECNEELILKDVMLFLAGHDPEEIERGIDRYKDISLIRVDGNVMGAFMSSSLSITDSVERSIRIDTALKKSIHETYENLRSIGGLDHIRFYLGIIYAGGDDGAFLLPGKISIPIAVFLANRFYMECGCKVSLSCGISTAKPKHPINLLYEASGYLLDEHAKSDRELAYEETFSEVTSPSSDYRGSISFYSADGGILNE
;
A
#
# COMPACT_ATOMS: atom_id res chain seq x y z
N TYR A 1 14.65 -22.70 -2.09
CA TYR A 1 14.10 -21.37 -1.74
C TYR A 1 14.56 -20.30 -2.73
N GLU A 2 15.86 -20.14 -3.01
CA GLU A 2 16.36 -19.11 -3.95
C GLU A 2 15.77 -19.17 -5.37
N GLU A 3 15.60 -20.37 -5.95
CA GLU A 3 14.98 -20.51 -7.29
C GLU A 3 13.52 -20.01 -7.35
N TRP A 4 12.82 -19.96 -6.22
CA TRP A 4 11.37 -19.72 -6.18
C TRP A 4 11.01 -18.24 -6.33
N TYR A 5 11.82 -17.33 -5.79
CA TYR A 5 11.55 -15.88 -5.83
C TYR A 5 12.37 -15.12 -6.90
N LEU A 6 13.37 -15.75 -7.51
CA LEU A 6 14.23 -15.12 -8.53
C LEU A 6 13.86 -15.49 -9.98
N SER A 7 12.82 -16.29 -10.21
CA SER A 7 12.48 -16.74 -11.57
C SER A 7 10.97 -16.85 -11.81
N LEU A 8 10.56 -16.67 -13.07
CA LEU A 8 9.17 -16.89 -13.50
C LEU A 8 8.74 -18.36 -13.36
N ASP A 9 9.66 -19.31 -13.53
CA ASP A 9 9.36 -20.74 -13.34
C ASP A 9 9.19 -21.10 -11.86
N GLY A 10 9.99 -20.48 -10.98
CA GLY A 10 9.82 -20.54 -9.54
C GLY A 10 8.46 -19.97 -9.10
N MET A 11 8.09 -18.81 -9.64
CA MET A 11 6.76 -18.24 -9.44
C MET A 11 5.66 -19.16 -9.97
N ARG A 12 5.83 -19.81 -11.13
CA ARG A 12 4.83 -20.75 -11.64
C ARG A 12 4.63 -21.94 -10.71
N LYS A 13 5.71 -22.50 -10.14
CA LYS A 13 5.61 -23.54 -9.09
C LYS A 13 4.87 -23.02 -7.87
N TYR A 14 5.18 -21.79 -7.44
CA TYR A 14 4.47 -21.11 -6.37
C TYR A 14 2.98 -20.89 -6.71
N TYR A 15 2.65 -20.48 -7.94
CA TYR A 15 1.27 -20.33 -8.40
C TYR A 15 0.52 -21.65 -8.54
N ALA A 16 1.19 -22.73 -8.95
CA ALA A 16 0.59 -24.06 -8.95
C ALA A 16 0.27 -24.55 -7.52
N LEU A 17 1.11 -24.17 -6.55
CA LEU A 17 0.82 -24.31 -5.12
C LEU A 17 -0.34 -23.39 -4.68
N LEU A 18 -0.34 -22.13 -5.13
CA LEU A 18 -1.40 -21.15 -4.83
C LEU A 18 -2.72 -21.48 -5.54
N GLY A 19 -2.71 -22.24 -6.64
CA GLY A 19 -3.89 -22.69 -7.38
C GLY A 19 -4.68 -23.80 -6.66
N ARG A 20 -4.20 -24.24 -5.49
CA ARG A 20 -4.95 -25.04 -4.50
C ARG A 20 -5.35 -24.24 -3.25
N ILE A 21 -4.96 -22.99 -3.22
CA ILE A 21 -5.12 -22.02 -2.14
C ILE A 21 -6.30 -21.15 -2.55
N ASN A 22 -7.21 -20.95 -1.61
CA ASN A 22 -8.60 -20.56 -1.84
C ASN A 22 -8.67 -19.18 -2.50
N MET A 23 -9.77 -18.81 -3.16
CA MET A 23 -9.89 -17.49 -3.82
C MET A 23 -9.82 -16.31 -2.83
N GLU A 24 -10.05 -16.57 -1.54
CA GLU A 24 -9.75 -15.65 -0.44
C GLU A 24 -8.26 -15.29 -0.38
N GLU A 25 -7.40 -16.17 -0.90
CA GLU A 25 -5.96 -16.05 -0.80
C GLU A 25 -5.29 -15.18 -1.88
N ILE A 26 -5.94 -15.05 -3.04
CA ILE A 26 -5.36 -14.41 -4.24
C ILE A 26 -5.77 -12.92 -4.36
N SER A 27 -6.84 -12.50 -3.68
CA SER A 27 -7.18 -11.07 -3.51
C SER A 27 -6.89 -10.54 -2.10
N GLY A 28 -6.41 -11.39 -1.18
CA GLY A 28 -6.21 -11.04 0.21
C GLY A 28 -5.82 -12.18 1.15
N GLY A 29 -5.06 -13.20 0.76
CA GLY A 29 -4.79 -14.35 1.66
C GLY A 29 -3.91 -14.07 2.84
N ILE A 30 -2.93 -13.24 2.59
CA ILE A 30 -2.08 -12.70 3.65
C ILE A 30 -2.88 -11.68 4.50
N PHE A 31 -4.02 -11.19 3.99
CA PHE A 31 -4.95 -10.25 4.63
C PHE A 31 -6.39 -10.79 4.65
N LYS A 32 -6.61 -11.98 5.26
CA LYS A 32 -7.95 -12.54 5.51
C LYS A 32 -8.96 -11.43 5.85
N LYS A 33 -10.25 -11.59 5.52
CA LYS A 33 -11.34 -10.69 5.99
C LYS A 33 -11.19 -10.29 7.47
N TYR A 34 -10.77 -11.24 8.32
CA TYR A 34 -10.46 -11.03 9.73
C TYR A 34 -9.11 -10.36 10.04
N ILE A 35 -8.07 -10.56 9.22
CA ILE A 35 -6.76 -9.89 9.40
C ILE A 35 -6.82 -8.48 8.85
N GLY A 36 -7.50 -8.22 7.73
CA GLY A 36 -7.66 -6.88 7.16
C GLY A 36 -8.49 -5.95 8.06
N GLU A 37 -9.63 -6.43 8.58
CA GLU A 37 -10.44 -5.65 9.53
C GLU A 37 -9.70 -5.46 10.87
N LYS A 38 -9.17 -6.53 11.46
CA LYS A 38 -8.40 -6.40 12.72
C LYS A 38 -7.13 -5.57 12.54
N LEU A 39 -6.42 -5.68 11.42
CA LEU A 39 -5.25 -4.84 11.17
C LEU A 39 -5.66 -3.38 11.02
N ARG A 40 -6.80 -3.07 10.37
CA ARG A 40 -7.33 -1.70 10.35
C ARG A 40 -7.67 -1.22 11.76
N GLU A 41 -8.35 -2.03 12.56
CA GLU A 41 -8.63 -1.71 13.97
C GLU A 41 -7.35 -1.47 14.77
N LEU A 42 -6.30 -2.28 14.56
CA LEU A 42 -5.00 -2.11 15.19
C LEU A 42 -4.25 -0.88 14.65
N MET A 43 -4.43 -0.54 13.37
CA MET A 43 -3.86 0.67 12.78
C MET A 43 -4.52 1.93 13.35
N ASP A 44 -5.83 1.89 13.60
CA ASP A 44 -6.59 2.98 14.20
C ASP A 44 -6.19 3.24 15.66
N PHE A 45 -5.52 2.28 16.32
CA PHE A 45 -5.01 2.47 17.68
C PHE A 45 -3.73 3.32 17.67
N PRO A 46 -3.70 4.45 18.39
CA PRO A 46 -2.59 5.37 18.29
C PRO A 46 -1.44 4.99 19.25
N ALA A 47 -0.20 5.28 18.85
CA ALA A 47 1.01 5.08 19.65
C ALA A 47 1.05 5.99 20.89
N ASP A 48 0.33 7.11 20.84
CA ASP A 48 0.17 8.10 21.89
C ASP A 48 -1.28 8.61 21.86
N THR A 49 -1.82 9.14 22.97
CA THR A 49 -3.19 9.71 23.00
C THR A 49 -3.22 11.23 23.06
N ARG A 50 -2.06 11.89 23.11
CA ARG A 50 -1.95 13.34 23.12
C ARG A 50 -2.21 13.90 21.72
N PRO A 51 -3.04 14.95 21.57
CA PRO A 51 -3.29 15.62 20.29
C PRO A 51 -2.00 15.95 19.52
N GLY A 52 -1.97 15.57 18.25
CA GLY A 52 -0.81 15.77 17.36
C GLY A 52 0.29 14.71 17.49
N ALA A 53 0.25 13.86 18.52
CA ALA A 53 1.04 12.62 18.60
C ALA A 53 0.17 11.37 18.36
N ASN A 54 -1.15 11.50 18.60
CA ASN A 54 -2.15 10.46 18.40
C ASN A 54 -2.52 10.16 16.95
N THR A 55 -1.86 10.79 15.98
CA THR A 55 -2.05 10.52 14.56
C THR A 55 -1.16 9.39 14.05
N SER A 56 -0.29 8.83 14.90
CA SER A 56 0.59 7.73 14.54
C SER A 56 0.04 6.44 15.10
N SER A 57 -0.20 5.45 14.25
CA SER A 57 -0.51 4.07 14.60
C SER A 57 0.55 3.40 15.48
N LEU A 58 0.09 2.72 16.53
CA LEU A 58 0.94 1.93 17.43
C LEU A 58 1.64 0.78 16.69
N ILE A 59 0.96 0.06 15.80
CA ILE A 59 1.58 -1.08 15.11
C ILE A 59 2.71 -0.62 14.18
N VAL A 60 2.54 0.51 13.49
CA VAL A 60 3.58 1.06 12.62
C VAL A 60 4.76 1.61 13.43
N HIS A 61 4.49 2.22 14.58
CA HIS A 61 5.53 2.61 15.55
C HIS A 61 6.37 1.40 15.97
N LEU A 62 5.74 0.33 16.46
CA LEU A 62 6.44 -0.88 16.91
C LEU A 62 7.32 -1.51 15.81
N LEU A 63 6.80 -1.59 14.58
CA LEU A 63 7.56 -2.07 13.42
C LEU A 63 8.75 -1.16 13.12
N THR A 64 8.54 0.16 13.15
CA THR A 64 9.57 1.17 12.92
C THR A 64 10.67 1.09 13.98
N VAL A 65 10.32 0.94 15.26
CA VAL A 65 11.29 0.76 16.36
C VAL A 65 12.12 -0.49 16.13
N SER A 66 11.51 -1.63 15.82
CA SER A 66 12.24 -2.89 15.61
C SER A 66 13.15 -2.82 14.37
N ALA A 67 12.66 -2.22 13.28
CA ALA A 67 13.42 -2.00 12.07
C ALA A 67 14.64 -1.09 12.29
N LEU A 68 14.46 0.01 13.02
CA LEU A 68 15.53 0.93 13.39
C LEU A 68 16.53 0.27 14.33
N ALA A 69 16.07 -0.40 15.38
CA ALA A 69 16.94 -1.06 16.35
C ALA A 69 17.82 -2.11 15.67
N SER A 70 17.19 -2.97 14.88
CA SER A 70 17.89 -3.99 14.08
C SER A 70 18.86 -3.35 13.09
N SER A 71 18.48 -2.25 12.44
CA SER A 71 19.34 -1.60 11.46
C SER A 71 20.53 -0.89 12.09
N ILE A 72 20.34 -0.24 13.24
CA ILE A 72 21.41 0.39 14.03
C ILE A 72 22.37 -0.70 14.52
N TYR A 73 21.85 -1.82 15.02
CA TYR A 73 22.66 -2.97 15.43
C TYR A 73 23.51 -3.50 14.27
N LEU A 74 22.89 -3.83 13.14
CA LEU A 74 23.58 -4.36 11.97
C LEU A 74 24.54 -3.36 11.33
N SER A 75 24.32 -2.05 11.47
CA SER A 75 25.26 -1.03 10.97
C SER A 75 26.59 -1.00 11.74
N LYS A 76 26.59 -1.44 13.00
CA LYS A 76 27.75 -1.37 13.90
C LYS A 76 28.43 -2.71 14.14
N ARG A 77 27.71 -3.82 13.95
CA ARG A 77 28.12 -5.15 14.36
C ARG A 77 27.92 -6.17 13.24
N GLU A 78 28.64 -7.28 13.36
CA GLU A 78 28.33 -8.50 12.63
C GLU A 78 27.04 -9.12 13.15
N LYS A 79 26.37 -9.88 12.29
CA LYS A 79 25.05 -10.44 12.62
C LYS A 79 25.20 -11.56 13.66
N ASP A 80 24.68 -11.34 14.86
CA ASP A 80 24.38 -12.39 15.84
C ASP A 80 22.87 -12.60 15.91
N GLU A 81 22.39 -13.79 15.54
CA GLU A 81 20.96 -14.12 15.50
C GLU A 81 20.30 -14.06 16.89
N LYS A 82 21.05 -14.35 17.95
CA LYS A 82 20.53 -14.32 19.32
C LYS A 82 20.34 -12.89 19.78
N GLU A 83 21.36 -12.04 19.67
CA GLU A 83 21.25 -10.62 20.04
C GLU A 83 20.17 -9.92 19.21
N LEU A 84 20.11 -10.21 17.91
CA LEU A 84 19.09 -9.67 17.03
C LEU A 84 17.70 -10.13 17.45
N ALA A 85 17.50 -11.41 17.79
CA ALA A 85 16.21 -11.89 18.29
C ALA A 85 15.78 -11.20 19.59
N ILE A 86 16.69 -11.02 20.56
CA ILE A 86 16.44 -10.29 21.80
C ILE A 86 15.96 -8.87 21.48
N LEU A 87 16.69 -8.17 20.62
CA LEU A 87 16.40 -6.78 20.25
C LEU A 87 15.04 -6.65 19.55
N ARG A 88 14.70 -7.59 18.66
CA ARG A 88 13.43 -7.61 17.94
C ARG A 88 12.24 -7.83 18.89
N ILE A 89 12.35 -8.78 19.82
CA ILE A 89 11.30 -9.02 20.82
C ILE A 89 11.13 -7.80 21.72
N LEU A 90 12.24 -7.25 22.22
CA LEU A 90 12.24 -6.01 23.01
C LEU A 90 11.51 -4.88 22.27
N SER A 91 11.89 -4.62 21.01
CA SER A 91 11.30 -3.54 20.21
C SER A 91 9.84 -3.76 19.83
N LEU A 92 9.44 -4.96 19.42
CA LEU A 92 8.06 -5.23 18.99
C LEU A 92 7.06 -5.25 20.14
N PHE A 93 7.50 -5.54 21.36
CA PHE A 93 6.61 -5.72 22.49
C PHE A 93 6.69 -4.62 23.56
N HIS A 94 7.67 -3.70 23.53
CA HIS A 94 7.82 -2.70 24.61
C HIS A 94 6.53 -1.92 24.92
N ASP A 95 5.79 -1.55 23.88
CA ASP A 95 4.59 -0.71 23.97
C ASP A 95 3.29 -1.46 23.67
N ILE A 96 3.32 -2.79 23.53
CA ILE A 96 2.12 -3.57 23.16
C ILE A 96 1.01 -3.45 24.20
N GLY A 97 1.34 -3.30 25.48
CA GLY A 97 0.38 -3.11 26.57
C GLY A 97 -0.47 -1.85 26.42
N LYS A 98 -0.09 -0.90 25.54
CA LYS A 98 -0.91 0.29 25.25
C LYS A 98 -2.27 -0.05 24.65
N PHE A 99 -2.41 -1.18 23.94
CA PHE A 99 -3.71 -1.67 23.47
C PHE A 99 -4.70 -1.94 24.61
N ILE A 100 -4.20 -2.19 25.83
CA ILE A 100 -4.99 -2.53 27.01
C ILE A 100 -5.08 -1.34 27.98
N ASP A 101 -3.93 -0.80 28.43
CA ASP A 101 -3.86 0.36 29.32
C ASP A 101 -2.57 1.16 29.09
N ILE A 102 -2.73 2.36 28.55
CA ILE A 102 -1.64 3.29 28.24
C ILE A 102 -0.82 3.67 29.49
N ALA A 103 -1.43 3.75 30.67
CA ALA A 103 -0.72 4.16 31.89
C ALA A 103 0.14 3.04 32.48
N LYS A 104 -0.21 1.77 32.22
CA LYS A 104 0.47 0.58 32.76
C LYS A 104 1.14 -0.26 31.67
N HIS A 105 1.26 0.29 30.46
CA HIS A 105 1.68 -0.45 29.27
C HIS A 105 2.97 -1.23 29.48
N GLU A 106 4.00 -0.67 30.10
CA GLU A 106 5.27 -1.37 30.35
C GLU A 106 5.09 -2.69 31.13
N SER A 107 4.30 -2.65 32.21
CA SER A 107 4.03 -3.85 33.04
C SER A 107 3.16 -4.87 32.30
N ILE A 108 2.17 -4.40 31.54
CA ILE A 108 1.28 -5.25 30.76
C ILE A 108 2.06 -5.91 29.61
N SER A 109 2.89 -5.16 28.90
CA SER A 109 3.79 -5.66 27.86
C SER A 109 4.66 -6.81 28.36
N ILE A 110 5.21 -6.69 29.57
CA ILE A 110 6.01 -7.76 30.19
C ILE A 110 5.16 -9.01 30.45
N ASP A 111 3.94 -8.84 30.95
CA ASP A 111 3.05 -9.96 31.24
C ASP A 111 2.53 -10.61 29.95
N ASP A 112 2.25 -9.83 28.91
CA ASP A 112 1.88 -10.31 27.57
C ASP A 112 3.00 -11.18 26.97
N ILE A 113 4.27 -10.74 27.06
CA ILE A 113 5.40 -11.56 26.59
C ILE A 113 5.45 -12.88 27.36
N LYS A 114 5.28 -12.87 28.68
CA LYS A 114 5.27 -14.10 29.47
C LYS A 114 4.12 -15.01 29.05
N GLU A 115 2.91 -14.47 28.90
CA GLU A 115 1.73 -15.24 28.51
C GLU A 115 1.91 -15.85 27.11
N ILE A 116 2.38 -15.07 26.14
CA ILE A 116 2.55 -15.51 24.76
C ILE A 116 3.63 -16.59 24.62
N PHE A 117 4.75 -16.46 25.34
CA PHE A 117 5.96 -17.25 25.08
C PHE A 117 6.31 -18.31 26.14
N SER A 118 5.86 -18.19 27.40
CA SER A 118 6.33 -19.05 28.50
C SER A 118 6.03 -20.53 28.30
N GLU A 119 4.88 -20.88 27.74
CA GLU A 119 4.50 -22.27 27.44
C GLU A 119 4.95 -22.74 26.04
N ARG A 120 5.41 -21.81 25.19
CA ARG A 120 5.74 -22.08 23.78
C ARG A 120 7.24 -22.15 23.49
N THR A 121 8.08 -21.82 24.47
CA THR A 121 9.53 -21.72 24.29
C THR A 121 10.28 -22.61 25.29
N SER A 122 11.38 -23.21 24.82
CA SER A 122 12.28 -24.02 25.65
C SER A 122 13.74 -23.82 25.22
N GLY A 123 14.68 -24.24 26.05
CA GLY A 123 16.11 -24.14 25.75
C GLY A 123 16.57 -22.70 25.50
N GLU A 124 17.27 -22.47 24.39
CA GLU A 124 17.85 -21.16 24.05
C GLU A 124 16.78 -20.10 23.73
N ALA A 125 15.66 -20.50 23.13
CA ALA A 125 14.55 -19.58 22.85
C ALA A 125 13.98 -18.97 24.14
N LYS A 126 13.88 -19.78 25.22
CA LYS A 126 13.44 -19.29 26.53
C LYS A 126 14.41 -18.25 27.10
N LYS A 127 15.73 -18.47 26.97
CA LYS A 127 16.74 -17.51 27.43
C LYS A 127 16.67 -16.18 26.68
N ILE A 128 16.41 -16.22 25.37
CA ILE A 128 16.21 -15.01 24.55
C ILE A 128 15.03 -14.19 25.08
N ILE A 129 13.90 -14.86 25.37
CA ILE A 129 12.70 -14.20 25.91
C ILE A 129 12.97 -13.62 27.30
N GLU A 130 13.63 -14.38 28.19
CA GLU A 130 14.00 -13.92 29.53
C GLU A 130 14.92 -12.71 29.49
N ALA A 131 15.89 -12.68 28.57
CA ALA A 131 16.76 -11.53 28.34
C ALA A 131 15.98 -10.30 27.87
N ALA A 132 15.04 -10.46 26.93
CA ALA A 132 14.20 -9.34 26.47
C ALA A 132 13.32 -8.79 27.61
N ILE A 133 12.72 -9.66 28.44
CA ILE A 133 11.94 -9.26 29.63
C ILE A 133 12.82 -8.53 30.65
N GLU A 134 14.05 -9.00 30.87
CA GLU A 134 14.99 -8.36 31.79
C GLU A 134 15.35 -6.93 31.37
N LEU A 135 15.60 -6.73 30.07
CA LEU A 135 15.86 -5.42 29.49
C LEU A 135 14.64 -4.49 29.58
N LEU A 136 13.43 -5.00 29.27
CA LEU A 136 12.18 -4.25 29.43
C LEU A 136 11.92 -3.81 30.87
N SER A 137 12.28 -4.68 31.83
CA SER A 137 12.12 -4.40 33.26
C SER A 137 13.12 -3.35 33.80
N GLY A 138 14.08 -2.90 32.97
CA GLY A 138 15.07 -1.91 33.36
C GLY A 138 16.09 -2.39 34.40
N LYS A 139 16.37 -3.70 34.47
CA LYS A 139 17.40 -4.21 35.40
C LYS A 139 18.79 -3.72 35.00
N LYS A 140 19.47 -3.04 35.92
CA LYS A 140 20.74 -2.33 35.68
C LYS A 140 21.96 -3.24 35.37
N ASP A 141 21.90 -4.52 35.73
CA ASP A 141 23.02 -5.48 35.65
C ASP A 141 22.84 -6.53 34.53
N SER A 142 22.16 -6.19 33.43
CA SER A 142 22.03 -7.09 32.29
C SER A 142 23.33 -7.15 31.47
N GLU A 143 23.71 -8.35 31.04
CA GLU A 143 24.81 -8.57 30.09
C GLU A 143 24.56 -7.90 28.72
N TYR A 144 23.29 -7.58 28.41
CA TYR A 144 22.85 -7.00 27.13
C TYR A 144 22.65 -5.49 27.17
N LYS A 145 23.30 -4.76 28.08
CA LYS A 145 23.13 -3.31 28.26
C LYS A 145 23.33 -2.47 26.98
N GLU A 146 24.19 -2.92 26.06
CA GLU A 146 24.35 -2.23 24.78
C GLU A 146 23.12 -2.38 23.87
N LEU A 147 22.43 -3.53 23.90
CA LEU A 147 21.16 -3.73 23.18
C LEU A 147 20.08 -2.79 23.72
N GLU A 148 20.03 -2.58 25.03
CA GLU A 148 19.13 -1.60 25.65
C GLU A 148 19.38 -0.18 25.11
N SER A 149 20.65 0.21 24.98
CA SER A 149 21.01 1.53 24.42
C SER A 149 20.61 1.66 22.95
N ILE A 150 20.76 0.60 22.15
CA ILE A 150 20.34 0.58 20.74
C ILE A 150 18.82 0.70 20.65
N PHE A 151 18.09 -0.08 21.45
CA PHE A 151 16.63 -0.04 21.53
C PHE A 151 16.12 1.36 21.91
N ARG A 152 16.61 1.94 23.01
CA ARG A 152 16.19 3.29 23.46
C ARG A 152 16.45 4.34 22.38
N LYS A 153 17.58 4.23 21.68
CA LYS A 153 17.90 5.14 20.56
C LYS A 153 16.92 4.96 19.40
N ALA A 154 16.57 3.73 19.06
CA ALA A 154 15.61 3.43 18.00
C ALA A 154 14.20 3.95 18.34
N ASP A 155 13.75 3.79 19.58
CA ASP A 155 12.45 4.29 20.05
C ASP A 155 12.34 5.82 19.99
N VAL A 156 13.40 6.52 20.43
CA VAL A 156 13.48 7.98 20.31
C VAL A 156 13.44 8.43 18.84
N LEU A 157 14.16 7.75 17.96
CA LEU A 157 14.18 8.06 16.53
C LEU A 157 12.82 7.79 15.86
N ALA A 158 12.18 6.65 16.15
CA ALA A 158 10.84 6.32 15.65
C ALA A 158 9.82 7.38 16.10
N SER A 159 9.80 7.69 17.40
CA SER A 159 8.97 8.74 17.96
C SER A 159 9.19 10.09 17.28
N ALA A 160 10.44 10.44 16.95
CA ALA A 160 10.74 11.71 16.30
C ALA A 160 10.31 11.75 14.81
N LEU A 161 10.31 10.62 14.11
CA LEU A 161 9.77 10.51 12.75
C LEU A 161 8.24 10.69 12.70
N ASP A 162 7.56 10.46 13.83
CA ASP A 162 6.10 10.47 13.96
C ASP A 162 5.51 11.67 14.71
N ARG A 163 6.32 12.42 15.48
CA ARG A 163 5.84 13.56 16.26
C ARG A 163 5.42 14.73 15.38
N LEU A 164 4.12 15.00 15.36
CA LEU A 164 3.52 16.20 14.76
C LEU A 164 3.02 17.19 15.82
N SER A 165 3.29 16.94 17.11
CA SER A 165 2.78 17.73 18.23
C SER A 165 3.17 19.21 18.16
N ASN A 166 4.33 19.52 17.58
CA ASN A 166 4.79 20.90 17.40
C ASN A 166 3.98 21.66 16.33
N LEU A 167 3.31 20.94 15.43
CA LEU A 167 2.42 21.53 14.43
C LEU A 167 1.02 21.80 14.99
N LEU A 168 0.62 21.13 16.09
CA LEU A 168 -0.73 21.25 16.64
C LEU A 168 -1.12 22.71 16.90
N PRO A 169 -0.34 23.52 17.64
CA PRO A 169 -0.73 24.89 17.91
C PRO A 169 -0.74 25.77 16.67
N GLU A 170 -0.12 25.38 15.55
CA GLU A 170 -0.07 26.19 14.32
C GLU A 170 -1.27 25.96 13.39
N ILE A 171 -1.98 24.84 13.56
CA ILE A 171 -2.95 24.33 12.57
C ILE A 171 -4.38 24.38 13.08
N ILE A 172 -4.58 24.19 14.39
CA ILE A 172 -5.92 24.19 15.00
C ILE A 172 -6.61 25.55 14.91
N GLU A 173 -7.93 25.54 15.09
CA GLU A 173 -8.76 26.75 15.16
C GLU A 173 -8.28 27.75 16.22
N GLU A 174 -8.40 29.04 15.91
CA GLU A 174 -7.89 30.12 16.76
C GLU A 174 -8.50 30.11 18.17
N GLU A 175 -9.77 29.75 18.31
CA GLU A 175 -10.44 29.61 19.61
C GLU A 175 -9.85 28.47 20.45
N LEU A 176 -9.71 27.28 19.84
CA LEU A 176 -9.09 26.12 20.49
C LEU A 176 -7.61 26.36 20.80
N ARG A 177 -6.91 27.10 19.93
CA ARG A 177 -5.52 27.52 20.12
C ARG A 177 -5.38 28.36 21.38
N LYS A 178 -6.21 29.40 21.53
CA LYS A 178 -6.18 30.27 22.72
C LYS A 178 -6.44 29.46 23.99
N GLU A 179 -7.50 28.64 23.99
CA GLU A 179 -7.82 27.78 25.14
C GLU A 179 -6.66 26.85 25.52
N LEU A 180 -6.02 26.20 24.54
CA LEU A 180 -4.87 25.31 24.77
C LEU A 180 -3.68 26.06 25.37
N LEU A 181 -3.32 27.21 24.79
CA LEU A 181 -2.12 27.95 25.16
C LEU A 181 -2.28 28.65 26.51
N GLU A 182 -3.46 29.20 26.82
CA GLU A 182 -3.77 29.81 28.12
C GLU A 182 -3.69 28.77 29.25
N LYS A 183 -4.38 27.63 29.08
CA LYS A 183 -4.32 26.52 30.06
C LYS A 183 -2.91 25.96 30.22
N ALA A 184 -2.12 25.91 29.15
CA ALA A 184 -0.73 25.45 29.22
C ALA A 184 0.13 26.39 30.09
N ILE A 185 -0.07 27.71 30.00
CA ILE A 185 0.61 28.69 30.86
C ILE A 185 0.21 28.47 32.32
N GLU A 186 -1.09 28.46 32.61
CA GLU A 186 -1.62 28.31 33.97
C GLU A 186 -1.08 27.04 34.62
N TYR A 187 -1.20 25.89 33.93
CA TYR A 187 -0.75 24.60 34.43
C TYR A 187 0.76 24.57 34.67
N TYR A 188 1.56 25.07 33.71
CA TYR A 188 3.01 25.03 33.82
C TYR A 188 3.50 25.89 35.00
N GLN A 189 2.93 27.08 35.17
CA GLN A 189 3.26 27.97 36.28
C GLN A 189 2.86 27.36 37.62
N GLU A 190 1.65 26.81 37.74
CA GLU A 190 1.16 26.18 38.98
C GLU A 190 2.03 24.98 39.37
N LYS A 191 2.36 24.12 38.41
CA LYS A 191 3.07 22.86 38.69
C LYS A 191 4.58 23.02 38.89
N TYR A 192 5.23 23.87 38.08
CA TYR A 192 6.68 23.99 38.06
C TYR A 192 7.20 25.26 38.72
N GLY A 193 6.34 26.22 39.07
CA GLY A 193 6.73 27.47 39.74
C GLY A 193 7.59 28.40 38.88
N GLU A 194 7.74 28.10 37.60
CA GLU A 194 8.52 28.87 36.63
C GLU A 194 7.59 29.85 35.91
N LYS A 195 7.95 31.14 35.91
CA LYS A 195 7.20 32.14 35.14
C LYS A 195 7.43 31.93 33.64
N ILE A 196 6.34 31.79 32.90
CA ILE A 196 6.35 31.63 31.45
C ILE A 196 5.20 32.45 30.86
N ASP A 197 5.51 33.39 29.96
CA ASP A 197 4.54 34.30 29.37
C ASP A 197 4.15 33.88 27.93
N GLU A 198 4.88 32.92 27.35
CA GLU A 198 4.62 32.40 26.00
C GLU A 198 3.99 31.00 26.06
N GLY A 199 2.71 30.91 25.67
CA GLY A 199 1.96 29.67 25.78
C GLY A 199 2.47 28.53 24.90
N LYS A 200 3.08 28.83 23.74
CA LYS A 200 3.71 27.80 22.89
C LYS A 200 4.88 27.13 23.59
N GLU A 201 5.69 27.92 24.30
CA GLU A 201 6.82 27.41 25.05
C GLU A 201 6.34 26.60 26.26
N ALA A 202 5.30 27.06 26.96
CA ALA A 202 4.69 26.32 28.06
C ALA A 202 4.17 24.94 27.58
N TYR A 203 3.42 24.95 26.48
CA TYR A 203 2.92 23.74 25.82
C TYR A 203 4.06 22.78 25.42
N ARG A 204 5.11 23.27 24.76
CA ARG A 204 6.28 22.45 24.37
C ARG A 204 6.94 21.81 25.59
N LYS A 205 7.15 22.56 26.67
CA LYS A 205 7.74 22.02 27.90
C LYS A 205 6.86 20.96 28.55
N ILE A 206 5.53 21.14 28.58
CA ILE A 206 4.58 20.12 29.08
C ILE A 206 4.67 18.84 28.25
N LEU A 207 4.69 18.97 26.92
CA LEU A 207 4.82 17.83 26.00
C LEU A 207 6.11 17.04 26.21
N VAL A 208 7.26 17.75 26.24
CA VAL A 208 8.59 17.15 26.40
C VAL A 208 8.70 16.43 27.75
N LYS A 209 8.07 16.97 28.80
CA LYS A 209 8.01 16.34 30.13
C LYS A 209 7.05 15.15 30.22
N GLY A 210 6.24 14.88 29.19
CA GLY A 210 5.32 13.73 29.17
C GLY A 210 4.19 13.83 30.20
N ASP A 211 3.72 15.04 30.51
CA ASP A 211 2.83 15.26 31.65
C ASP A 211 1.35 14.96 31.35
N TRP A 212 0.95 13.71 31.61
CA TRP A 212 -0.42 13.24 31.39
C TRP A 212 -1.48 13.94 32.24
N LYS A 213 -1.11 14.56 33.36
CA LYS A 213 -2.07 15.21 34.26
C LYS A 213 -2.65 16.47 33.61
N PHE A 214 -1.86 17.20 32.83
CA PHE A 214 -2.34 18.32 32.01
C PHE A 214 -3.48 17.90 31.08
N TRP A 215 -3.28 16.82 30.32
CA TRP A 215 -4.28 16.32 29.36
C TRP A 215 -5.55 15.81 30.04
N LYS A 216 -5.43 15.22 31.23
CA LYS A 216 -6.58 14.81 32.05
C LYS A 216 -7.37 16.02 32.55
N GLU A 217 -6.70 17.08 32.97
CA GLU A 217 -7.34 18.33 33.44
C GLU A 217 -7.97 19.13 32.30
N LEU A 218 -7.39 19.07 31.10
CA LEU A 218 -7.96 19.69 29.89
C LEU A 218 -9.33 19.09 29.52
N GLY A 219 -9.54 17.81 29.84
CA GLY A 219 -10.79 17.09 29.62
C GLY A 219 -10.87 16.42 28.25
N ILE A 220 -11.52 15.26 28.21
CA ILE A 220 -11.60 14.40 27.01
C ILE A 220 -12.26 15.10 25.81
N GLU A 221 -13.24 15.95 26.06
CA GLU A 221 -13.98 16.65 25.00
C GLU A 221 -13.12 17.73 24.32
N THR A 222 -12.31 18.47 25.08
CA THR A 222 -11.37 19.44 24.50
C THR A 222 -10.26 18.72 23.74
N VAL A 223 -9.74 17.60 24.27
CA VAL A 223 -8.75 16.75 23.57
C VAL A 223 -9.30 16.21 22.24
N ARG A 224 -10.57 15.78 22.22
CA ARG A 224 -11.28 15.36 21.00
C ARG A 224 -11.36 16.49 19.99
N LYS A 225 -11.82 17.68 20.39
CA LYS A 225 -11.91 18.86 19.51
C LYS A 225 -10.55 19.28 18.94
N LEU A 226 -9.50 19.27 19.77
CA LEU A 226 -8.13 19.57 19.33
C LEU A 226 -7.66 18.58 18.27
N THR A 227 -7.89 17.28 18.50
CA THR A 227 -7.52 16.22 17.55
C THR A 227 -8.30 16.36 16.24
N GLU A 228 -9.61 16.52 16.29
CA GLU A 228 -10.45 16.66 15.08
C GLU A 228 -10.08 17.91 14.27
N SER A 229 -9.87 19.04 14.95
CA SER A 229 -9.44 20.29 14.32
C SER A 229 -8.09 20.12 13.61
N PHE A 230 -7.14 19.45 14.27
CA PHE A 230 -5.84 19.14 13.68
C PHE A 230 -5.98 18.27 12.42
N CYS A 231 -6.63 17.11 12.53
CA CYS A 231 -6.73 16.15 11.43
C CYS A 231 -7.44 16.72 10.19
N ARG A 232 -8.46 17.57 10.36
CA ARG A 232 -9.16 18.21 9.24
C ARG A 232 -8.28 19.18 8.44
N ARG A 233 -7.34 19.84 9.13
CA ARG A 233 -6.58 20.99 8.59
C ARG A 233 -5.14 20.66 8.20
N VAL A 234 -4.56 19.63 8.80
CA VAL A 234 -3.13 19.29 8.65
C VAL A 234 -2.73 18.98 7.20
N THR A 235 -3.68 18.53 6.38
CA THR A 235 -3.49 18.22 4.96
C THR A 235 -3.93 19.34 4.02
N THR A 236 -4.29 20.52 4.52
CA THR A 236 -4.77 21.60 3.64
C THR A 236 -3.64 22.26 2.86
N LYS A 237 -3.96 22.78 1.66
CA LYS A 237 -3.01 23.45 0.76
C LYS A 237 -2.27 24.61 1.43
N GLU A 238 -2.94 25.35 2.30
CA GLU A 238 -2.35 26.46 3.05
C GLU A 238 -1.28 25.99 4.05
N ILE A 239 -1.57 24.90 4.77
CA ILE A 239 -0.66 24.33 5.77
C ILE A 239 0.54 23.68 5.11
N LEU A 240 0.34 22.92 4.01
CA LEU A 240 1.44 22.33 3.24
C LEU A 240 2.40 23.40 2.68
N LYS A 241 1.89 24.58 2.32
CA LYS A 241 2.73 25.72 1.91
C LYS A 241 3.53 26.30 3.08
N LYS A 242 2.94 26.41 4.26
CA LYS A 242 3.59 26.88 5.49
C LYS A 242 4.66 25.89 6.00
N GLN A 243 4.49 24.59 5.74
CA GLN A 243 5.44 23.56 6.14
C GLN A 243 6.84 23.68 5.53
N LYS A 244 6.97 24.24 4.32
CA LYS A 244 8.28 24.58 3.75
C LYS A 244 9.12 25.52 4.63
N VAL A 245 8.48 26.26 5.54
CA VAL A 245 9.14 27.16 6.49
C VAL A 245 9.61 26.40 7.75
N PHE A 246 8.89 25.35 8.17
CA PHE A 246 9.22 24.53 9.35
C PHE A 246 10.37 23.52 9.11
N GLU A 247 10.69 23.19 7.85
CA GLU A 247 11.81 22.31 7.46
C GLU A 247 13.19 22.74 8.00
N SER A 248 13.33 24.00 8.44
CA SER A 248 14.63 24.59 8.74
C SER A 248 15.06 24.54 10.22
N GLU A 249 14.17 24.18 11.15
CA GLU A 249 14.42 24.41 12.59
C GLU A 249 14.68 23.14 13.44
N GLU A 250 14.25 21.94 13.03
CA GLU A 250 14.37 20.73 13.86
C GLU A 250 15.32 19.67 13.27
N LYS A 251 16.57 19.65 13.74
CA LYS A 251 17.44 18.47 13.58
C LYS A 251 17.06 17.41 14.61
N ILE A 252 16.77 16.19 14.17
CA ILE A 252 16.53 15.04 15.05
C ILE A 252 17.89 14.56 15.62
N SER A 253 18.44 15.31 16.59
CA SER A 253 19.61 14.95 17.42
C SER A 253 20.95 14.68 16.71
N HIS A 254 22.05 14.79 17.47
CA HIS A 254 23.43 15.00 16.99
C HIS A 254 24.25 13.74 16.64
N GLU A 255 23.68 12.54 16.61
CA GLU A 255 24.43 11.32 16.24
C GLU A 255 23.95 10.73 14.92
N GLU A 256 24.77 10.92 13.88
CA GLU A 256 24.58 10.30 12.57
C GLU A 256 24.53 8.76 12.67
N VAL A 257 23.34 8.18 12.48
CA VAL A 257 23.19 6.73 12.29
C VAL A 257 23.34 6.38 10.83
N ASP A 258 24.08 5.31 10.52
CA ASP A 258 24.20 4.79 9.14
C ASP A 258 23.00 3.90 8.78
N VAL A 259 21.81 4.51 8.84
CA VAL A 259 20.52 3.87 8.55
C VAL A 259 19.73 4.75 7.59
N TYR A 260 19.06 4.12 6.63
CA TYR A 260 18.35 4.78 5.54
C TYR A 260 16.89 4.35 5.50
N LEU A 261 16.02 5.33 5.25
CA LEU A 261 14.68 5.08 4.73
C LEU A 261 14.78 4.95 3.21
N VAL A 262 14.30 3.85 2.66
CA VAL A 262 14.39 3.52 1.23
C VAL A 262 12.99 3.25 0.69
N ARG A 263 12.64 3.85 -0.44
CA ARG A 263 11.45 3.47 -1.21
C ARG A 263 11.83 2.81 -2.51
N LEU A 264 11.27 1.64 -2.77
CA LEU A 264 11.36 0.93 -4.04
C LEU A 264 10.08 1.21 -4.84
N ASP A 265 10.20 1.46 -6.14
CA ASP A 265 9.09 1.69 -7.07
C ASP A 265 9.29 0.81 -8.32
N LEU A 266 8.27 0.01 -8.63
CA LEU A 266 8.24 -0.83 -9.83
C LEU A 266 7.77 0.03 -11.01
N ARG A 267 8.70 0.34 -11.91
CA ARG A 267 8.41 1.22 -13.03
C ARG A 267 7.81 0.44 -14.21
N GLY A 268 6.76 1.01 -14.78
CA GLY A 268 6.19 0.54 -16.05
C GLY A 268 5.25 -0.66 -15.91
N ILE A 269 4.57 -0.79 -14.77
CA ILE A 269 3.57 -1.84 -14.49
C ILE A 269 2.51 -1.91 -15.60
N GLN A 270 1.87 -0.79 -15.96
CA GLN A 270 0.86 -0.76 -17.02
C GLN A 270 1.40 -1.28 -18.36
N LYS A 271 2.60 -0.84 -18.75
CA LYS A 271 3.28 -1.32 -19.97
C LYS A 271 3.60 -2.81 -19.89
N TYR A 272 3.93 -3.33 -18.71
CA TYR A 272 4.21 -4.74 -18.48
C TYR A 272 2.94 -5.61 -18.57
N ILE A 273 1.80 -5.11 -18.09
CA ILE A 273 0.51 -5.83 -18.11
C ILE A 273 -0.13 -5.81 -19.51
N ARG A 274 0.04 -4.71 -20.26
CA ARG A 274 -0.60 -4.51 -21.58
C ARG A 274 -0.29 -5.64 -22.57
N SER A 275 -1.35 -6.24 -23.12
CA SER A 275 -1.29 -7.32 -24.12
C SER A 275 -2.61 -7.44 -24.89
N ASN A 276 -2.58 -7.95 -26.12
CA ASN A 276 -3.76 -8.29 -26.92
C ASN A 276 -4.48 -9.58 -26.47
N GLU A 277 -4.06 -10.15 -25.34
CA GLU A 277 -4.53 -11.44 -24.82
C GLU A 277 -4.80 -11.31 -23.32
N ILE A 278 -6.07 -11.45 -22.90
CA ILE A 278 -6.49 -11.31 -21.50
C ILE A 278 -5.71 -12.26 -20.59
N ARG A 279 -5.44 -13.48 -21.06
CA ARG A 279 -4.64 -14.47 -20.33
C ARG A 279 -3.27 -13.92 -19.92
N ILE A 280 -2.59 -13.26 -20.86
CA ILE A 280 -1.26 -12.66 -20.65
C ILE A 280 -1.38 -11.40 -19.76
N MET A 281 -2.46 -10.63 -19.86
CA MET A 281 -2.72 -9.49 -18.98
C MET A 281 -2.88 -9.93 -17.52
N LYS A 282 -3.75 -10.93 -17.27
CA LYS A 282 -3.95 -11.52 -15.93
C LYS A 282 -2.63 -12.04 -15.36
N ALA A 283 -1.86 -12.78 -16.15
CA ALA A 283 -0.52 -13.24 -15.75
C ALA A 283 0.44 -12.10 -15.44
N GLY A 284 0.47 -11.06 -16.27
CA GLY A 284 1.27 -9.87 -16.04
C GLY A 284 0.96 -9.23 -14.68
N SER A 285 -0.32 -8.99 -14.39
CA SER A 285 -0.75 -8.43 -13.11
C SER A 285 -0.33 -9.30 -11.94
N ARG A 286 -0.51 -10.62 -12.04
CA ARG A 286 -0.14 -11.53 -10.96
C ARG A 286 1.35 -11.55 -10.70
N VAL A 287 2.17 -11.58 -11.75
CA VAL A 287 3.63 -11.49 -11.57
C VAL A 287 4.02 -10.23 -10.80
N ILE A 288 3.37 -9.09 -11.06
CA ILE A 288 3.60 -7.85 -10.28
C ILE A 288 3.24 -8.05 -8.80
N ASP A 289 2.05 -8.62 -8.52
CA ASP A 289 1.65 -8.92 -7.13
C ASP A 289 2.68 -9.82 -6.43
N ALA A 290 3.11 -10.91 -7.06
CA ALA A 290 4.09 -11.82 -6.47
C ALA A 290 5.47 -11.19 -6.29
N LEU A 291 5.85 -10.24 -7.15
CA LEU A 291 7.09 -9.49 -6.96
C LEU A 291 7.02 -8.62 -5.70
N ILE A 292 5.93 -7.87 -5.55
CA ILE A 292 5.73 -6.90 -4.47
C ILE A 292 5.51 -7.61 -3.14
N TYR A 293 4.55 -8.52 -3.06
CA TYR A 293 4.10 -9.13 -1.80
C TYR A 293 4.94 -10.33 -1.36
N THR A 294 5.77 -10.89 -2.23
CA THR A 294 6.51 -12.13 -1.91
C THR A 294 7.98 -12.06 -2.29
N SER A 295 8.31 -11.79 -3.55
CA SER A 295 9.67 -12.01 -4.04
C SER A 295 10.67 -11.00 -3.50
N ILE A 296 10.31 -9.70 -3.53
CA ILE A 296 11.15 -8.64 -2.95
C ILE A 296 11.22 -8.79 -1.43
N PRO A 297 10.10 -8.99 -0.69
CA PRO A 297 10.15 -9.25 0.75
C PRO A 297 11.03 -10.44 1.15
N LEU A 298 10.91 -11.58 0.46
CA LEU A 298 11.75 -12.75 0.72
C LEU A 298 13.21 -12.49 0.37
N TYR A 299 13.50 -11.75 -0.69
CA TYR A 299 14.88 -11.35 -0.99
C TYR A 299 15.47 -10.51 0.15
N VAL A 300 14.71 -9.53 0.64
CA VAL A 300 15.13 -8.67 1.76
C VAL A 300 15.31 -9.48 3.05
N ALA A 301 14.38 -10.37 3.36
CA ALA A 301 14.40 -11.14 4.60
C ALA A 301 15.44 -12.27 4.60
N GLU A 302 15.43 -13.10 3.57
CA GLU A 302 16.21 -14.34 3.53
C GLU A 302 17.63 -14.12 2.98
N ARG A 303 17.78 -13.26 1.95
CA ARG A 303 19.07 -13.09 1.27
C ARG A 303 19.89 -11.92 1.81
N ILE A 304 19.26 -10.78 2.07
CA ILE A 304 19.95 -9.67 2.76
C ILE A 304 20.06 -9.98 4.27
N GLY A 305 19.13 -10.76 4.82
CA GLY A 305 19.12 -11.12 6.24
C GLY A 305 18.54 -10.03 7.12
N LEU A 306 17.71 -9.13 6.56
CA LEU A 306 17.01 -8.11 7.34
C LEU A 306 15.75 -8.68 7.98
N PRO A 307 15.38 -8.24 9.19
CA PRO A 307 14.11 -8.64 9.78
C PRO A 307 12.89 -8.23 8.94
N ALA A 308 11.79 -8.98 9.04
CA ALA A 308 10.56 -8.70 8.27
C ALA A 308 9.98 -7.31 8.57
N GLU A 309 10.10 -6.84 9.81
CA GLU A 309 9.71 -5.49 10.24
C GLU A 309 10.51 -4.37 9.54
N SER A 310 11.65 -4.65 8.92
CA SER A 310 12.36 -3.68 8.07
C SER A 310 11.56 -3.31 6.82
N ILE A 311 10.50 -4.06 6.48
CA ILE A 311 9.57 -3.79 5.40
C ILE A 311 8.31 -3.15 6.00
N LEU A 312 8.26 -1.83 6.01
CA LEU A 312 7.15 -1.08 6.62
C LEU A 312 5.89 -1.07 5.75
N TYR A 313 6.06 -1.11 4.43
CA TYR A 313 4.96 -1.20 3.49
C TYR A 313 5.37 -1.98 2.24
N SER A 314 4.41 -2.72 1.69
CA SER A 314 4.49 -3.39 0.39
C SER A 314 3.11 -3.40 -0.26
N GLY A 315 2.96 -2.75 -1.41
CA GLY A 315 1.69 -2.69 -2.16
C GLY A 315 1.70 -1.65 -3.27
N GLY A 316 0.75 -1.74 -4.21
CA GLY A 316 0.56 -0.71 -5.25
C GLY A 316 1.80 -0.38 -6.10
N GLY A 317 2.70 -1.33 -6.31
CA GLY A 317 3.96 -1.12 -7.04
C GLY A 317 5.10 -0.53 -6.21
N ASN A 318 4.91 -0.31 -4.90
CA ASN A 318 5.86 0.37 -4.04
C ASN A 318 6.20 -0.44 -2.79
N LEU A 319 7.42 -0.29 -2.28
CA LEU A 319 7.84 -0.81 -0.98
C LEU A 319 8.58 0.26 -0.20
N THR A 320 8.35 0.33 1.11
CA THR A 320 9.05 1.22 2.03
C THR A 320 9.86 0.39 3.03
N LEU A 321 11.18 0.63 3.07
CA LEU A 321 12.13 -0.15 3.84
C LEU A 321 12.98 0.72 4.77
N ILE A 322 13.37 0.18 5.92
CA ILE A 322 14.46 0.73 6.76
C ILE A 322 15.65 -0.21 6.67
N VAL A 323 16.80 0.32 6.24
CA VAL A 323 17.95 -0.47 5.81
C VAL A 323 19.27 0.12 6.35
N PRO A 324 20.18 -0.70 6.89
CA PRO A 324 21.56 -0.28 7.19
C PRO A 324 22.30 0.19 5.95
N GLY A 325 23.14 1.22 6.07
CA GLY A 325 23.91 1.76 4.95
C GLY A 325 24.76 0.71 4.21
N LYS A 326 25.33 -0.24 4.96
CA LYS A 326 26.14 -1.34 4.40
C LYS A 326 25.38 -2.25 3.42
N TYR A 327 24.05 -2.33 3.48
CA TYR A 327 23.23 -3.20 2.61
C TYR A 327 22.60 -2.48 1.41
N LEU A 328 22.91 -1.20 1.19
CA LEU A 328 22.38 -0.45 0.05
C LEU A 328 22.89 -0.97 -1.31
N SER A 329 24.07 -1.59 -1.35
CA SER A 329 24.62 -2.24 -2.55
C SER A 329 23.82 -3.48 -2.96
N GLU A 330 23.29 -4.21 -1.99
CA GLU A 330 22.56 -5.46 -2.18
C GLU A 330 21.20 -5.17 -2.80
N LEU A 331 20.57 -4.05 -2.43
CA LEU A 331 19.36 -3.53 -3.10
C LEU A 331 19.65 -3.10 -4.55
N LYS A 332 20.82 -2.53 -4.83
CA LYS A 332 21.24 -2.23 -6.22
C LYS A 332 21.43 -3.51 -7.03
N ASN A 333 22.01 -4.55 -6.44
CA ASN A 333 22.21 -5.84 -7.11
C ASN A 333 20.88 -6.54 -7.38
N MET A 334 19.97 -6.52 -6.41
CA MET A 334 18.60 -7.04 -6.53
C MET A 334 17.91 -6.46 -7.77
N ARG A 335 18.00 -5.14 -7.99
CA ARG A 335 17.41 -4.49 -9.18
C ARG A 335 17.86 -5.16 -10.48
N LYS A 336 19.14 -5.46 -10.63
CA LYS A 336 19.68 -6.08 -11.85
C LYS A 336 19.15 -7.50 -12.02
N GLU A 337 19.19 -8.30 -10.96
CA GLU A 337 18.70 -9.68 -10.99
C GLU A 337 17.21 -9.74 -11.35
N PHE A 338 16.40 -8.88 -10.74
CA PHE A 338 14.97 -8.81 -11.02
C PHE A 338 14.68 -8.33 -12.44
N TYR A 339 15.46 -7.37 -12.96
CA TYR A 339 15.35 -6.98 -14.36
C TYR A 339 15.70 -8.13 -15.30
N ASP A 340 16.77 -8.87 -15.03
CA ASP A 340 17.21 -9.97 -15.87
C ASP A 340 16.17 -11.10 -15.91
N SER A 341 15.57 -11.43 -14.77
CA SER A 341 14.56 -12.49 -14.64
C SER A 341 13.16 -12.10 -15.10
N PHE A 342 12.69 -10.90 -14.74
CA PHE A 342 11.29 -10.50 -14.92
C PHE A 342 11.10 -9.41 -15.97
N LYS A 343 12.18 -8.78 -16.47
CA LYS A 343 12.13 -7.67 -17.43
C LYS A 343 11.31 -6.48 -16.93
N ILE A 344 11.31 -6.26 -15.62
CA ILE A 344 10.72 -5.10 -14.96
C ILE A 344 11.81 -4.28 -14.26
N GLU A 345 11.68 -2.96 -14.36
CA GLU A 345 12.62 -2.04 -13.73
C GLU A 345 12.17 -1.73 -12.31
N ILE A 346 13.11 -1.86 -11.36
CA ILE A 346 12.92 -1.39 -9.99
C ILE A 346 13.79 -0.14 -9.85
N VAL A 347 13.19 0.99 -9.49
CA VAL A 347 13.93 2.18 -9.07
C VAL A 347 13.85 2.30 -7.57
N TYR A 348 14.81 2.97 -6.96
CA TYR A 348 14.72 3.28 -5.55
C TYR A 348 15.23 4.68 -5.26
N GLY A 349 14.65 5.30 -4.24
CA GLY A 349 15.13 6.54 -3.64
C GLY A 349 15.41 6.29 -2.17
N LYS A 350 16.36 7.03 -1.61
CA LYS A 350 16.77 6.88 -0.22
C LYS A 350 17.02 8.22 0.45
N SER A 351 16.81 8.27 1.76
CA SER A 351 17.29 9.36 2.62
C SER A 351 17.82 8.78 3.92
N ARG A 352 18.87 9.41 4.46
CA ARG A 352 19.47 9.01 5.73
C ARG A 352 18.56 9.45 6.88
N ILE A 353 18.35 8.57 7.84
CA ILE A 353 17.54 8.87 9.03
C ILE A 353 18.30 9.85 9.93
N GLY A 354 17.60 10.88 10.43
CA GLY A 354 18.17 11.94 11.28
C GLY A 354 17.66 13.36 10.98
N LYS A 355 16.79 13.50 9.98
CA LYS A 355 16.07 14.75 9.65
C LYS A 355 14.58 14.56 9.91
N ASP A 356 13.82 15.64 9.88
CA ASP A 356 12.36 15.56 9.86
C ASP A 356 11.88 14.71 8.66
N PHE A 357 10.77 14.01 8.85
CA PHE A 357 10.25 13.08 7.85
C PHE A 357 9.92 13.78 6.52
N PHE A 358 9.44 15.03 6.56
CA PHE A 358 9.07 15.76 5.35
C PHE A 358 10.29 16.00 4.45
N SER A 359 11.39 16.46 5.02
CA SER A 359 12.67 16.62 4.32
C SER A 359 13.18 15.29 3.75
N MET A 360 13.11 14.21 4.54
CA MET A 360 13.51 12.87 4.08
C MET A 360 12.63 12.38 2.91
N ASN A 361 11.32 12.57 3.02
CA ASN A 361 10.35 12.19 2.00
C ASN A 361 10.62 12.91 0.68
N ARG A 362 10.88 14.22 0.73
CA ARG A 362 11.25 15.00 -0.46
C ARG A 362 12.55 14.50 -1.11
N GLU A 363 13.58 14.21 -0.31
CA GLU A 363 14.84 13.66 -0.82
C GLU A 363 14.63 12.34 -1.54
N ILE A 364 13.85 11.43 -0.95
CA ILE A 364 13.49 10.14 -1.55
C ILE A 364 12.75 10.34 -2.88
N GLU A 365 11.74 11.21 -2.92
CA GLU A 365 10.97 11.49 -4.13
C GLU A 365 11.83 12.10 -5.24
N ASP A 366 12.73 13.03 -4.90
CA ASP A 366 13.66 13.62 -5.85
C ASP A 366 14.66 12.60 -6.40
N GLU A 367 15.16 11.67 -5.57
CA GLU A 367 15.97 10.55 -6.03
C GLU A 367 15.20 9.61 -6.97
N LEU A 368 13.96 9.25 -6.61
CA LEU A 368 13.09 8.43 -7.46
C LEU A 368 12.86 9.09 -8.82
N ARG A 369 12.56 10.40 -8.85
CA ARG A 369 12.38 11.17 -10.10
C ARG A 369 13.66 11.21 -10.94
N LYS A 370 14.81 11.40 -10.31
CA LYS A 370 16.12 11.38 -10.99
C LYS A 370 16.39 10.01 -11.62
N GLU A 371 16.19 8.93 -10.87
CA GLU A 371 16.40 7.56 -11.36
C GLU A 371 15.43 7.19 -12.50
N LYS A 372 14.14 7.54 -12.35
CA LYS A 372 13.13 7.36 -13.40
C LYS A 372 13.53 8.09 -14.69
N SER A 373 14.08 9.30 -14.57
CA SER A 373 14.54 10.12 -15.70
C SER A 373 15.83 9.57 -16.33
N ARG A 374 16.78 9.10 -15.52
CA ARG A 374 18.04 8.50 -15.97
C ARG A 374 17.79 7.29 -16.85
N LEU A 375 16.89 6.39 -16.42
CA LEU A 375 16.49 5.20 -17.18
C LEU A 375 15.84 5.51 -18.54
N ILE A 376 15.21 6.67 -18.70
CA ILE A 376 14.67 7.11 -20.00
C ILE A 376 15.83 7.44 -20.95
N ARG A 377 16.87 8.11 -20.45
CA ARG A 377 18.05 8.52 -21.24
C ARG A 377 18.99 7.37 -21.57
N GLU A 378 19.19 6.43 -20.63
CA GLU A 378 20.08 5.27 -20.83
C GLU A 378 19.56 4.27 -21.87
N ARG A 379 18.26 4.32 -22.20
CA ARG A 379 17.68 3.61 -23.36
C ARG A 379 17.98 4.31 -24.69
N GLY A 380 19.19 4.83 -24.84
CA GLY A 380 19.70 5.41 -26.09
C GLY A 380 19.47 4.49 -27.30
N GLU A 381 19.69 5.05 -28.50
CA GLU A 381 19.47 4.42 -29.81
C GLU A 381 19.63 2.89 -29.77
N VAL A 382 18.48 2.19 -29.75
CA VAL A 382 18.48 0.72 -29.84
C VAL A 382 18.94 0.41 -31.27
N PRO A 383 20.05 -0.32 -31.47
CA PRO A 383 20.48 -0.69 -32.80
C PRO A 383 19.36 -1.50 -33.45
N VAL A 384 18.72 -0.92 -34.45
CA VAL A 384 17.69 -1.59 -35.25
C VAL A 384 18.40 -2.71 -36.00
N LYS A 385 18.29 -3.94 -35.49
CA LYS A 385 18.77 -5.11 -36.24
C LYS A 385 17.86 -5.28 -37.45
N SER A 386 18.40 -5.02 -38.64
CA SER A 386 17.71 -5.02 -39.93
C SER A 386 17.23 -6.39 -40.42
N ASN A 387 17.21 -7.43 -39.59
CA ASN A 387 16.69 -8.73 -40.00
C ASN A 387 15.17 -8.72 -39.94
N ALA A 388 14.53 -9.44 -40.87
CA ALA A 388 13.09 -9.67 -40.91
C ALA A 388 12.65 -10.53 -39.70
N PHE A 389 12.56 -9.91 -38.54
CA PHE A 389 11.99 -10.52 -37.35
C PHE A 389 10.48 -10.35 -37.37
N LYS A 390 9.75 -11.40 -37.01
CA LYS A 390 8.33 -11.29 -36.73
C LYS A 390 8.13 -10.65 -35.36
N SER A 391 7.28 -9.64 -35.27
CA SER A 391 6.85 -9.05 -34.00
C SER A 391 5.99 -10.03 -33.20
N CYS A 392 6.01 -9.88 -31.88
CA CYS A 392 5.14 -10.63 -30.99
C CYS A 392 3.67 -10.25 -31.21
N ASP A 393 2.82 -11.22 -31.52
CA ASP A 393 1.38 -11.03 -31.78
C ASP A 393 0.63 -10.53 -30.51
N SER A 394 1.21 -10.73 -29.32
CA SER A 394 0.61 -10.33 -28.02
C SER A 394 1.00 -8.92 -27.57
N CYS A 395 2.30 -8.59 -27.49
CA CYS A 395 2.74 -7.28 -26.97
C CYS A 395 3.10 -6.26 -28.05
N GLY A 396 3.16 -6.68 -29.32
CA GLY A 396 3.47 -5.84 -30.47
C GLY A 396 4.92 -5.33 -30.55
N THR A 397 5.73 -5.48 -29.50
CA THR A 397 7.04 -4.83 -29.36
C THR A 397 8.21 -5.80 -29.27
N GLY A 398 7.99 -7.01 -28.73
CA GLY A 398 9.04 -8.01 -28.60
C GLY A 398 9.29 -8.78 -29.89
N VAL A 399 10.51 -9.31 -30.06
CA VAL A 399 10.84 -10.26 -31.15
C VAL A 399 10.20 -11.62 -30.83
N ALA A 400 9.41 -12.16 -31.76
CA ALA A 400 8.81 -13.47 -31.59
C ALA A 400 9.84 -14.60 -31.73
N VAL A 401 9.83 -15.53 -30.77
CA VAL A 401 10.78 -16.66 -30.69
C VAL A 401 10.09 -18.01 -30.44
N ARG A 402 8.77 -18.00 -30.22
CA ARG A 402 7.92 -19.19 -29.98
C ARG A 402 6.61 -19.07 -30.74
N LYS A 403 5.97 -20.21 -31.02
CA LYS A 403 4.62 -20.29 -31.60
C LYS A 403 3.72 -21.12 -30.68
N ARG A 404 2.59 -20.55 -30.23
CA ARG A 404 1.56 -21.22 -29.42
C ARG A 404 0.17 -20.85 -29.93
N ASP A 405 -0.70 -21.84 -30.09
CA ASP A 405 -2.10 -21.64 -30.53
C ASP A 405 -2.23 -20.71 -31.74
N GLY A 406 -1.33 -20.89 -32.72
CA GLY A 406 -1.26 -20.05 -33.93
C GLY A 406 -0.59 -18.68 -33.77
N LYS A 407 -0.34 -18.22 -32.53
CA LYS A 407 0.27 -16.93 -32.20
C LYS A 407 1.80 -17.02 -32.07
N HIS A 408 2.51 -16.00 -32.53
CA HIS A 408 3.95 -15.87 -32.46
C HIS A 408 4.30 -14.97 -31.27
N LEU A 409 4.94 -15.55 -30.25
CA LEU A 409 5.16 -14.88 -28.96
C LEU A 409 6.65 -14.62 -28.74
N CYS A 410 6.97 -13.49 -28.12
CA CYS A 410 8.29 -13.26 -27.53
C CYS A 410 8.45 -14.08 -26.26
N GLU A 411 9.69 -14.25 -25.78
CA GLU A 411 9.98 -15.08 -24.60
C GLU A 411 9.18 -14.68 -23.35
N LEU A 412 9.05 -13.37 -23.10
CA LEU A 412 8.30 -12.86 -21.95
C LEU A 412 6.79 -13.15 -22.07
N CYS A 413 6.20 -12.90 -23.24
CA CYS A 413 4.78 -13.20 -23.48
C CYS A 413 4.50 -14.70 -23.43
N ASP A 414 5.44 -15.53 -23.88
CA ASP A 414 5.34 -16.98 -23.82
C ASP A 414 5.29 -17.48 -22.36
N LYS A 415 6.20 -16.99 -21.50
CA LYS A 415 6.20 -17.32 -20.06
C LYS A 415 4.92 -16.82 -19.36
N LYS A 416 4.48 -15.60 -19.66
CA LYS A 416 3.19 -15.08 -19.14
C LYS A 416 2.00 -15.89 -19.63
N TYR A 417 2.04 -16.40 -20.86
CA TYR A 417 0.98 -17.26 -21.38
C TYR A 417 0.87 -18.57 -20.57
N GLU A 418 2.00 -19.17 -20.22
CA GLU A 418 2.03 -20.35 -19.35
C GLU A 418 1.44 -20.08 -17.98
N ILE A 419 1.94 -19.06 -17.29
CA ILE A 419 1.42 -18.66 -15.96
C ILE A 419 -0.07 -18.36 -16.04
N GLY A 420 -0.48 -17.61 -17.07
CA GLY A 420 -1.85 -17.20 -17.27
C GLY A 420 -2.81 -18.37 -17.50
N THR A 421 -2.34 -19.50 -18.01
CA THR A 421 -3.18 -20.68 -18.28
C THR A 421 -3.80 -21.23 -16.97
N ASP A 422 -3.07 -21.14 -15.86
CA ASP A 422 -3.50 -21.64 -14.55
C ASP A 422 -4.45 -20.67 -13.81
N ILE A 423 -4.60 -19.43 -14.30
CA ILE A 423 -5.38 -18.35 -13.64
C ILE A 423 -6.35 -17.63 -14.60
N HIS A 424 -6.64 -18.23 -15.75
CA HIS A 424 -7.56 -17.68 -16.73
C HIS A 424 -9.02 -18.07 -16.43
N PHE A 425 -9.91 -17.98 -17.43
CA PHE A 425 -11.34 -18.18 -17.25
C PHE A 425 -11.72 -19.56 -16.71
N ARG A 426 -11.15 -20.66 -17.23
CA ARG A 426 -11.55 -22.02 -16.83
C ARG A 426 -11.28 -22.33 -15.35
N PRO A 427 -10.04 -22.18 -14.83
CA PRO A 427 -9.79 -22.42 -13.40
C PRO A 427 -10.60 -21.49 -12.48
N VAL A 428 -10.73 -20.21 -12.86
CA VAL A 428 -11.48 -19.23 -12.07
C VAL A 428 -12.97 -19.56 -12.02
N LEU A 429 -13.57 -19.88 -13.18
CA LEU A 429 -14.98 -20.24 -13.26
C LEU A 429 -15.29 -21.49 -12.45
N ARG A 430 -14.47 -22.53 -12.58
CA ARG A 430 -14.65 -23.78 -11.80
C ARG A 430 -14.65 -23.50 -10.30
N ASN A 431 -13.66 -22.76 -9.82
CA ASN A 431 -13.56 -22.40 -8.40
C ASN A 431 -14.77 -21.58 -7.93
N LEU A 432 -15.31 -20.69 -8.76
CA LEU A 432 -16.50 -19.90 -8.42
C LEU A 432 -17.76 -20.76 -8.35
N LEU A 433 -17.98 -21.64 -9.32
CA LEU A 433 -19.14 -22.53 -9.35
C LEU A 433 -19.14 -23.51 -8.17
N GLU A 434 -17.98 -24.09 -7.84
CA GLU A 434 -17.81 -24.96 -6.68
C GLU A 434 -18.06 -24.22 -5.37
N LYS A 435 -17.49 -23.02 -5.21
CA LYS A 435 -17.64 -22.20 -3.99
C LYS A 435 -19.08 -21.76 -3.75
N GLU A 436 -19.82 -21.49 -4.81
CA GLU A 436 -21.19 -20.99 -4.71
C GLU A 436 -22.25 -22.09 -4.82
N GLU A 437 -21.84 -23.34 -4.95
CA GLU A 437 -22.74 -24.50 -5.12
C GLU A 437 -23.72 -24.29 -6.29
N LEU A 438 -23.25 -23.65 -7.37
CA LEU A 438 -24.08 -23.32 -8.53
C LEU A 438 -24.01 -24.44 -9.57
N GLU A 439 -25.18 -25.02 -9.88
CA GLU A 439 -25.34 -25.96 -10.99
C GLU A 439 -25.38 -25.20 -12.33
N CYS A 440 -24.20 -24.81 -12.82
CA CYS A 440 -24.05 -24.20 -14.14
C CYS A 440 -23.14 -25.04 -15.03
N ASN A 441 -23.45 -25.11 -16.33
CA ASN A 441 -22.64 -25.86 -17.27
C ASN A 441 -21.36 -25.07 -17.64
N GLU A 442 -20.25 -25.41 -16.98
CA GLU A 442 -18.91 -24.84 -17.20
C GLU A 442 -18.55 -24.80 -18.71
N GLU A 443 -18.81 -25.88 -19.45
CA GLU A 443 -18.45 -25.98 -20.87
C GLU A 443 -19.29 -25.04 -21.76
N LEU A 444 -20.55 -24.80 -21.42
CA LEU A 444 -21.39 -23.83 -22.17
C LEU A 444 -20.88 -22.41 -22.02
N ILE A 445 -20.47 -22.00 -20.81
CA ILE A 445 -19.86 -20.68 -20.58
C ILE A 445 -18.52 -20.57 -21.31
N LEU A 446 -17.68 -21.59 -21.21
CA LEU A 446 -16.35 -21.58 -21.81
C LEU A 446 -16.34 -21.65 -23.34
N LYS A 447 -17.44 -22.10 -23.95
CA LYS A 447 -17.64 -22.05 -25.41
C LYS A 447 -17.52 -20.62 -25.95
N ASP A 448 -18.10 -19.64 -25.26
CA ASP A 448 -17.97 -18.22 -25.60
C ASP A 448 -18.08 -17.32 -24.36
N VAL A 449 -16.94 -17.19 -23.66
CA VAL A 449 -16.85 -16.38 -22.44
C VAL A 449 -17.18 -14.92 -22.68
N MET A 450 -16.93 -14.39 -23.89
CA MET A 450 -17.19 -12.98 -24.19
C MET A 450 -18.69 -12.71 -24.25
N LEU A 451 -19.50 -13.64 -24.77
CA LEU A 451 -20.96 -13.55 -24.71
C LEU A 451 -21.46 -13.62 -23.27
N PHE A 452 -20.90 -14.53 -22.47
CA PHE A 452 -21.25 -14.62 -21.06
C PHE A 452 -20.94 -13.32 -20.30
N LEU A 453 -19.74 -12.74 -20.50
CA LEU A 453 -19.33 -11.46 -19.91
C LEU A 453 -20.15 -10.27 -20.42
N ALA A 454 -20.72 -10.33 -21.63
CA ALA A 454 -21.67 -9.32 -22.13
C ALA A 454 -23.07 -9.42 -21.48
N GLY A 455 -23.31 -10.46 -20.67
CA GLY A 455 -24.58 -10.65 -19.95
C GLY A 455 -25.53 -11.66 -20.59
N HIS A 456 -25.06 -12.49 -21.53
CA HIS A 456 -25.85 -13.62 -22.05
C HIS A 456 -25.87 -14.78 -21.05
N ASP A 457 -27.02 -15.42 -20.93
CA ASP A 457 -27.18 -16.63 -20.12
C ASP A 457 -26.69 -17.86 -20.91
N PRO A 458 -26.18 -18.91 -20.24
CA PRO A 458 -25.61 -20.08 -20.91
C PRO A 458 -26.56 -20.72 -21.93
N GLU A 459 -27.86 -20.72 -21.65
CA GLU A 459 -28.89 -21.28 -22.54
C GLU A 459 -29.13 -20.43 -23.80
N GLU A 460 -28.87 -19.12 -23.74
CA GLU A 460 -28.90 -18.24 -24.92
C GLU A 460 -27.69 -18.53 -25.82
N ILE A 461 -26.51 -18.72 -25.22
CA ILE A 461 -25.26 -19.03 -25.94
C ILE A 461 -25.38 -20.37 -26.68
N GLU A 462 -26.04 -21.35 -26.06
CA GLU A 462 -26.27 -22.66 -26.68
C GLU A 462 -27.22 -22.57 -27.88
N ARG A 463 -28.35 -21.88 -27.73
CA ARG A 463 -29.39 -21.73 -28.76
C ARG A 463 -28.98 -20.83 -29.92
N GLY A 464 -28.00 -19.95 -29.70
CA GLY A 464 -27.58 -18.93 -30.66
C GLY A 464 -28.19 -17.56 -30.32
N ILE A 465 -27.45 -16.50 -30.64
CA ILE A 465 -27.78 -15.14 -30.24
C ILE A 465 -28.45 -14.37 -31.39
N ASP A 466 -29.73 -14.02 -31.20
CA ASP A 466 -30.48 -13.17 -32.15
C ASP A 466 -30.07 -11.70 -32.04
N ARG A 467 -29.88 -11.22 -30.80
CA ARG A 467 -29.44 -9.85 -30.51
C ARG A 467 -28.32 -9.86 -29.49
N TYR A 468 -27.14 -9.39 -29.90
CA TYR A 468 -25.99 -9.27 -29.01
C TYR A 468 -26.25 -8.20 -27.94
N LYS A 469 -26.08 -8.60 -26.68
CA LYS A 469 -25.94 -7.70 -25.53
C LYS A 469 -24.56 -7.03 -25.61
N ASP A 470 -24.43 -5.86 -25.01
CA ASP A 470 -23.19 -5.10 -25.04
C ASP A 470 -22.23 -5.51 -23.92
N ILE A 471 -20.94 -5.48 -24.22
CA ILE A 471 -19.87 -5.61 -23.23
C ILE A 471 -19.23 -4.25 -23.02
N SER A 472 -18.91 -3.93 -21.78
CA SER A 472 -18.18 -2.72 -21.42
C SER A 472 -16.83 -3.08 -20.81
N LEU A 473 -15.84 -2.24 -21.10
CA LEU A 473 -14.56 -2.22 -20.42
C LEU A 473 -14.46 -0.95 -19.59
N ILE A 474 -14.31 -1.10 -18.28
CA ILE A 474 -14.09 -0.01 -17.33
C ILE A 474 -12.61 0.03 -16.99
N ARG A 475 -11.98 1.20 -17.12
CA ARG A 475 -10.69 1.50 -16.48
C ARG A 475 -10.89 2.52 -15.38
N VAL A 476 -10.26 2.29 -14.24
CA VAL A 476 -10.29 3.20 -13.08
C VAL A 476 -8.87 3.61 -12.73
N ASP A 477 -8.69 4.84 -12.27
CA ASP A 477 -7.39 5.34 -11.80
C ASP A 477 -7.59 6.46 -10.76
N GLY A 478 -6.67 6.52 -9.79
CA GLY A 478 -6.72 7.48 -8.70
C GLY A 478 -6.37 8.91 -9.10
N ASN A 479 -7.17 9.86 -8.63
CA ASN A 479 -6.89 11.27 -8.84
C ASN A 479 -5.80 11.75 -7.88
N VAL A 480 -4.79 12.43 -8.42
CA VAL A 480 -3.71 13.12 -7.67
C VAL A 480 -2.98 12.28 -6.61
N MET A 481 -2.96 10.94 -6.76
CA MET A 481 -2.38 10.02 -5.77
C MET A 481 -0.92 10.31 -5.44
N GLY A 482 -0.10 10.65 -6.44
CA GLY A 482 1.28 11.03 -6.20
C GLY A 482 1.43 12.28 -5.34
N ALA A 483 0.58 13.29 -5.52
CA ALA A 483 0.58 14.49 -4.69
C ALA A 483 0.10 14.16 -3.27
N PHE A 484 -0.98 13.38 -3.16
CA PHE A 484 -1.50 12.90 -1.87
C PHE A 484 -0.41 12.13 -1.10
N MET A 485 0.27 11.17 -1.71
CA MET A 485 1.37 10.43 -1.08
C MET A 485 2.55 11.32 -0.72
N SER A 486 2.93 12.27 -1.58
CA SER A 486 4.05 13.20 -1.31
C SER A 486 3.79 14.14 -0.12
N SER A 487 2.52 14.36 0.23
CA SER A 487 2.10 15.20 1.35
C SER A 487 2.00 14.45 2.69
N SER A 488 2.52 13.23 2.77
CA SER A 488 2.62 12.48 4.02
C SER A 488 3.51 13.22 5.03
N LEU A 489 3.04 13.33 6.27
CA LEU A 489 3.67 14.14 7.32
C LEU A 489 4.61 13.36 8.22
N SER A 490 4.34 12.06 8.37
CA SER A 490 5.16 11.13 9.13
C SER A 490 5.31 9.80 8.40
N ILE A 491 6.19 8.95 8.94
CA ILE A 491 6.38 7.59 8.41
C ILE A 491 5.08 6.79 8.54
N THR A 492 4.37 6.94 9.67
CA THR A 492 3.11 6.26 9.89
C THR A 492 2.00 6.76 8.96
N ASP A 493 1.87 8.08 8.78
CA ASP A 493 0.93 8.65 7.81
C ASP A 493 1.21 8.14 6.37
N SER A 494 2.48 8.05 5.98
CA SER A 494 2.86 7.49 4.67
C SER A 494 2.46 6.01 4.52
N VAL A 495 2.67 5.19 5.55
CA VAL A 495 2.33 3.76 5.52
C VAL A 495 0.81 3.57 5.50
N GLU A 496 0.09 4.27 6.38
CA GLU A 496 -1.37 4.20 6.47
C GLU A 496 -2.05 4.63 5.18
N ARG A 497 -1.64 5.75 4.56
CA ARG A 497 -2.19 6.17 3.25
C ARG A 497 -2.00 5.08 2.19
N SER A 498 -0.81 4.48 2.14
CA SER A 498 -0.49 3.44 1.16
C SER A 498 -1.36 2.18 1.36
N ILE A 499 -1.58 1.78 2.62
CA ILE A 499 -2.47 0.67 2.96
C ILE A 499 -3.92 1.05 2.61
N ARG A 500 -4.41 2.22 3.03
CA ARG A 500 -5.78 2.68 2.76
C ARG A 500 -6.10 2.68 1.27
N ILE A 501 -5.22 3.21 0.42
CA ILE A 501 -5.41 3.23 -1.04
C ILE A 501 -5.56 1.81 -1.59
N ASP A 502 -4.61 0.91 -1.28
CA ASP A 502 -4.62 -0.46 -1.78
C ASP A 502 -5.84 -1.25 -1.28
N THR A 503 -6.23 -1.03 -0.02
CA THR A 503 -7.36 -1.73 0.58
C THR A 503 -8.70 -1.15 0.14
N ALA A 504 -8.77 0.14 -0.20
CA ALA A 504 -10.00 0.82 -0.61
C ALA A 504 -10.56 0.20 -1.91
N LEU A 505 -9.74 0.11 -2.97
CA LEU A 505 -10.18 -0.47 -4.23
C LEU A 505 -10.57 -1.94 -4.09
N LYS A 506 -9.77 -2.73 -3.37
CA LYS A 506 -10.04 -4.15 -3.10
C LYS A 506 -11.35 -4.35 -2.34
N LYS A 507 -11.62 -3.51 -1.33
CA LYS A 507 -12.88 -3.54 -0.58
C LYS A 507 -14.07 -3.15 -1.46
N SER A 508 -13.94 -2.10 -2.27
CA SER A 508 -14.98 -1.69 -3.23
C SER A 508 -15.34 -2.83 -4.20
N ILE A 509 -14.35 -3.58 -4.69
CA ILE A 509 -14.56 -4.74 -5.56
C ILE A 509 -15.28 -5.87 -4.80
N HIS A 510 -14.83 -6.19 -3.58
CA HIS A 510 -15.47 -7.23 -2.77
C HIS A 510 -16.93 -6.92 -2.47
N GLU A 511 -17.23 -5.68 -2.06
CA GLU A 511 -18.61 -5.25 -1.78
C GLU A 511 -19.46 -5.19 -3.05
N THR A 512 -18.88 -4.82 -4.19
CA THR A 512 -19.59 -4.90 -5.49
C THR A 512 -20.02 -6.34 -5.78
N TYR A 513 -19.11 -7.31 -5.58
CA TYR A 513 -19.41 -8.72 -5.77
C TYR A 513 -20.52 -9.21 -4.82
N GLU A 514 -20.44 -8.91 -3.52
CA GLU A 514 -21.47 -9.30 -2.55
C GLU A 514 -22.82 -8.64 -2.85
N ASN A 515 -22.84 -7.37 -3.26
CA ASN A 515 -24.05 -6.66 -3.65
C ASN A 515 -24.70 -7.32 -4.87
N LEU A 516 -23.93 -7.61 -5.93
CA LEU A 516 -24.44 -8.33 -7.10
C LEU A 516 -24.95 -9.72 -6.74
N ARG A 517 -24.25 -10.43 -5.86
CA ARG A 517 -24.65 -11.76 -5.38
C ARG A 517 -25.98 -11.70 -4.64
N SER A 518 -26.21 -10.67 -3.82
CA SER A 518 -27.46 -10.47 -3.08
C SER A 518 -28.66 -10.14 -3.99
N ILE A 519 -28.42 -9.50 -5.14
CA ILE A 519 -29.45 -9.22 -6.16
C ILE A 519 -29.86 -10.53 -6.87
N GLY A 520 -28.94 -11.50 -6.97
CA GLY A 520 -29.15 -12.79 -7.61
C GLY A 520 -28.81 -12.79 -9.10
N GLY A 521 -28.93 -13.96 -9.73
CA GLY A 521 -28.50 -14.19 -11.12
C GLY A 521 -27.02 -14.52 -11.23
N LEU A 522 -26.41 -14.25 -12.39
CA LEU A 522 -25.00 -14.60 -12.69
C LEU A 522 -24.08 -13.37 -12.82
N ASP A 523 -24.58 -12.17 -12.52
CA ASP A 523 -23.82 -10.93 -12.75
C ASP A 523 -22.63 -10.78 -11.79
N HIS A 524 -22.67 -11.33 -10.59
CA HIS A 524 -21.51 -11.40 -9.68
C HIS A 524 -20.40 -12.31 -10.21
N ILE A 525 -20.76 -13.43 -10.86
CA ILE A 525 -19.79 -14.31 -11.55
C ILE A 525 -19.20 -13.58 -12.74
N ARG A 526 -20.03 -12.92 -13.56
CA ARG A 526 -19.57 -12.15 -14.73
C ARG A 526 -18.60 -11.04 -14.30
N PHE A 527 -18.95 -10.29 -13.26
CA PHE A 527 -18.10 -9.26 -12.69
C PHE A 527 -16.75 -9.83 -12.25
N TYR A 528 -16.76 -10.91 -11.46
CA TYR A 528 -15.52 -11.52 -10.96
C TYR A 528 -14.65 -12.07 -12.10
N LEU A 529 -15.25 -12.84 -13.00
CA LEU A 529 -14.56 -13.46 -14.14
C LEU A 529 -13.93 -12.40 -15.06
N GLY A 530 -14.61 -11.26 -15.19
CA GLY A 530 -14.25 -10.11 -15.99
C GLY A 530 -13.19 -9.18 -15.40
N ILE A 531 -12.75 -9.37 -14.15
CA ILE A 531 -11.61 -8.62 -13.60
C ILE A 531 -10.36 -8.96 -14.41
N ILE A 532 -9.76 -7.95 -15.06
CA ILE A 532 -8.49 -8.10 -15.78
C ILE A 532 -7.33 -7.88 -14.81
N TYR A 533 -7.33 -6.75 -14.11
CA TYR A 533 -6.42 -6.41 -13.02
C TYR A 533 -7.06 -5.37 -12.09
N ALA A 534 -6.66 -5.34 -10.83
CA ALA A 534 -7.01 -4.29 -9.89
C ALA A 534 -6.02 -4.29 -8.73
N GLY A 535 -5.39 -3.14 -8.43
CA GLY A 535 -4.43 -3.02 -7.34
C GLY A 535 -3.99 -1.58 -7.13
N GLY A 536 -3.74 -1.18 -5.88
CA GLY A 536 -3.56 0.23 -5.55
C GLY A 536 -4.80 1.04 -5.94
N ASP A 537 -4.59 2.03 -6.80
CA ASP A 537 -5.60 2.96 -7.31
C ASP A 537 -6.01 2.72 -8.78
N ASP A 538 -5.41 1.74 -9.49
CA ASP A 538 -5.67 1.43 -10.90
C ASP A 538 -6.37 0.06 -11.04
N GLY A 539 -7.29 -0.05 -12.01
CA GLY A 539 -7.99 -1.29 -12.31
C GLY A 539 -8.64 -1.31 -13.69
N ALA A 540 -8.86 -2.52 -14.20
CA ALA A 540 -9.56 -2.76 -15.46
C ALA A 540 -10.52 -3.96 -15.36
N PHE A 541 -11.76 -3.76 -15.81
CA PHE A 541 -12.87 -4.70 -15.66
C PHE A 541 -13.63 -4.85 -16.98
N LEU A 542 -13.94 -6.09 -17.37
CA LEU A 542 -14.90 -6.43 -18.42
C LEU A 542 -16.21 -6.88 -17.80
N LEU A 543 -17.34 -6.30 -18.21
CA LEU A 543 -18.63 -6.65 -17.64
C LEU A 543 -19.81 -6.30 -18.57
N PRO A 544 -21.03 -6.76 -18.26
CA PRO A 544 -22.20 -6.43 -19.06
C PRO A 544 -22.44 -4.92 -19.10
N GLY A 545 -22.76 -4.40 -20.28
CA GLY A 545 -22.96 -2.96 -20.46
C GLY A 545 -24.06 -2.39 -19.56
N LYS A 546 -25.11 -3.18 -19.29
CA LYS A 546 -26.23 -2.83 -18.41
C LYS A 546 -25.84 -2.49 -16.96
N ILE A 547 -24.71 -3.01 -16.45
CA ILE A 547 -24.27 -2.78 -15.06
C ILE A 547 -23.00 -1.92 -14.97
N SER A 548 -22.46 -1.48 -16.11
CA SER A 548 -21.16 -0.78 -16.18
C SER A 548 -21.13 0.54 -15.42
N ILE A 549 -22.09 1.44 -15.71
CA ILE A 549 -22.18 2.74 -15.07
C ILE A 549 -22.48 2.63 -13.56
N PRO A 550 -23.49 1.85 -13.11
CA PRO A 550 -23.74 1.68 -11.67
C PRO A 550 -22.53 1.16 -10.89
N ILE A 551 -21.79 0.20 -11.46
CA ILE A 551 -20.59 -0.34 -10.83
C ILE A 551 -19.48 0.72 -10.78
N ALA A 552 -19.25 1.48 -11.85
CA ALA A 552 -18.26 2.57 -11.84
C ALA A 552 -18.56 3.62 -10.76
N VAL A 553 -19.84 4.02 -10.63
CA VAL A 553 -20.29 4.95 -9.59
C VAL A 553 -20.06 4.39 -8.19
N PHE A 554 -20.42 3.13 -7.97
CA PHE A 554 -20.23 2.46 -6.69
C PHE A 554 -18.75 2.35 -6.32
N LEU A 555 -17.89 1.90 -7.25
CA LEU A 555 -16.45 1.77 -7.03
C LEU A 555 -15.81 3.11 -6.65
N ALA A 556 -16.13 4.18 -7.39
CA ALA A 556 -15.59 5.52 -7.13
C ALA A 556 -16.05 6.09 -5.78
N ASN A 557 -17.35 6.00 -5.47
CA ASN A 557 -17.86 6.51 -4.19
C ASN A 557 -17.31 5.72 -3.00
N ARG A 558 -17.30 4.38 -3.10
CA ARG A 558 -16.78 3.53 -2.02
C ARG A 558 -15.29 3.75 -1.80
N PHE A 559 -14.51 3.89 -2.87
CA PHE A 559 -13.09 4.24 -2.76
C PHE A 559 -12.86 5.58 -2.04
N TYR A 560 -13.62 6.62 -2.42
CA TYR A 560 -13.54 7.94 -1.79
C TYR A 560 -13.82 7.90 -0.28
N MET A 561 -14.87 7.18 0.11
CA MET A 561 -15.23 6.99 1.52
C MET A 561 -14.14 6.24 2.29
N GLU A 562 -13.60 5.17 1.72
CA GLU A 562 -12.53 4.37 2.35
C GLU A 562 -11.21 5.13 2.45
N CYS A 563 -10.96 6.11 1.58
CA CYS A 563 -9.80 6.99 1.65
C CYS A 563 -10.03 8.22 2.57
N GLY A 564 -11.07 8.20 3.41
CA GLY A 564 -11.34 9.28 4.36
C GLY A 564 -11.83 10.58 3.71
N CYS A 565 -12.53 10.48 2.59
CA CYS A 565 -13.11 11.61 1.86
C CYS A 565 -12.07 12.62 1.35
N LYS A 566 -10.88 12.14 0.98
CA LYS A 566 -9.77 12.99 0.50
C LYS A 566 -9.40 12.77 -0.96
N VAL A 567 -9.46 11.54 -1.45
CA VAL A 567 -9.04 11.24 -2.83
C VAL A 567 -10.10 10.43 -3.55
N SER A 568 -10.28 10.71 -4.84
CA SER A 568 -11.34 10.14 -5.68
C SER A 568 -10.78 9.28 -6.81
N LEU A 569 -11.66 8.49 -7.45
CA LEU A 569 -11.34 7.76 -8.68
C LEU A 569 -11.92 8.46 -9.91
N SER A 570 -11.21 8.34 -11.01
CA SER A 570 -11.72 8.61 -12.36
C SER A 570 -11.94 7.30 -13.09
N CYS A 571 -12.99 7.24 -13.91
CA CYS A 571 -13.44 6.05 -14.61
C CYS A 571 -13.63 6.34 -16.10
N GLY A 572 -12.99 5.56 -16.97
CA GLY A 572 -13.25 5.54 -18.41
C GLY A 572 -14.00 4.28 -18.81
N ILE A 573 -15.14 4.41 -19.50
CA ILE A 573 -16.01 3.28 -19.86
C ILE A 573 -16.20 3.23 -21.38
N SER A 574 -15.69 2.20 -22.03
CA SER A 574 -15.96 1.94 -23.45
C SER A 574 -16.92 0.76 -23.58
N THR A 575 -17.93 0.88 -24.45
CA THR A 575 -18.97 -0.15 -24.65
C THR A 575 -19.08 -0.51 -26.12
N ALA A 576 -19.13 -1.80 -26.43
CA ALA A 576 -19.32 -2.31 -27.79
C ALA A 576 -19.95 -3.70 -27.80
N LYS A 577 -20.16 -4.26 -28.99
CA LYS A 577 -20.56 -5.66 -29.15
C LYS A 577 -19.44 -6.62 -28.72
N PRO A 578 -19.74 -7.81 -28.18
CA PRO A 578 -18.76 -8.77 -27.65
C PRO A 578 -17.75 -9.32 -28.66
N LYS A 579 -18.00 -9.14 -29.96
CA LYS A 579 -17.06 -9.51 -31.03
C LYS A 579 -16.00 -8.44 -31.30
N HIS A 580 -16.11 -7.26 -30.68
CA HIS A 580 -15.15 -6.18 -30.87
C HIS A 580 -13.78 -6.54 -30.26
N PRO A 581 -12.66 -6.19 -30.91
CA PRO A 581 -11.33 -6.38 -30.33
C PRO A 581 -11.17 -5.70 -28.96
N ILE A 582 -10.70 -6.47 -27.96
CA ILE A 582 -10.52 -6.03 -26.56
C ILE A 582 -9.46 -4.93 -26.44
N ASN A 583 -8.42 -4.95 -27.27
CA ASN A 583 -7.38 -3.91 -27.27
C ASN A 583 -7.96 -2.53 -27.59
N LEU A 584 -8.88 -2.45 -28.56
CA LEU A 584 -9.54 -1.20 -28.91
C LEU A 584 -10.48 -0.71 -27.81
N LEU A 585 -11.17 -1.64 -27.12
CA LEU A 585 -11.93 -1.29 -25.91
C LEU A 585 -11.01 -0.74 -24.80
N TYR A 586 -9.84 -1.33 -24.60
CA TYR A 586 -8.86 -0.93 -23.59
C TYR A 586 -8.21 0.43 -23.91
N GLU A 587 -7.90 0.69 -25.19
CA GLU A 587 -7.38 1.97 -25.67
C GLU A 587 -8.45 3.06 -25.55
N ALA A 588 -9.67 2.80 -26.04
CA ALA A 588 -10.77 3.75 -25.96
C ALA A 588 -11.13 4.12 -24.50
N SER A 589 -11.20 3.14 -23.59
CA SER A 589 -11.45 3.45 -22.17
C SER A 589 -10.29 4.19 -21.51
N GLY A 590 -9.06 3.93 -21.96
CA GLY A 590 -7.87 4.67 -21.54
C GLY A 590 -7.91 6.12 -21.96
N TYR A 591 -8.23 6.37 -23.23
CA TYR A 591 -8.42 7.72 -23.76
C TYR A 591 -9.52 8.47 -23.00
N LEU A 592 -10.69 7.83 -22.79
CA LEU A 592 -11.78 8.42 -21.99
C LEU A 592 -11.36 8.73 -20.55
N LEU A 593 -10.55 7.86 -19.94
CA LEU A 593 -10.05 8.07 -18.58
C LEU A 593 -9.08 9.26 -18.52
N ASP A 594 -8.08 9.29 -19.40
CA ASP A 594 -6.97 10.24 -19.30
C ASP A 594 -7.31 11.63 -19.86
N GLU A 595 -8.06 11.71 -20.97
CA GLU A 595 -8.37 12.98 -21.64
C GLU A 595 -9.69 13.61 -21.18
N HIS A 596 -10.66 12.79 -20.74
CA HIS A 596 -11.99 13.28 -20.38
C HIS A 596 -12.29 13.15 -18.89
N ALA A 597 -12.11 11.96 -18.29
CA ALA A 597 -12.44 11.80 -16.88
C ALA A 597 -11.46 12.59 -15.99
N LYS A 598 -10.19 12.65 -16.36
CA LYS A 598 -9.15 13.42 -15.65
C LYS A 598 -8.92 14.83 -16.20
N SER A 599 -9.85 15.40 -16.97
CA SER A 599 -9.65 16.70 -17.61
C SER A 599 -9.45 17.84 -16.60
N ASP A 600 -10.06 17.75 -15.41
CA ASP A 600 -9.99 18.77 -14.37
C ASP A 600 -9.11 18.34 -13.18
N ARG A 601 -7.81 18.22 -13.44
CA ARG A 601 -6.82 17.88 -12.40
C ARG A 601 -6.68 18.95 -11.33
N GLU A 602 -6.96 20.20 -11.67
CA GLU A 602 -6.85 21.32 -10.73
C GLU A 602 -7.96 21.23 -9.68
N LEU A 603 -9.22 21.02 -10.10
CA LEU A 603 -10.32 20.78 -9.19
C LEU A 603 -10.06 19.57 -8.27
N ALA A 604 -9.61 18.44 -8.84
CA ALA A 604 -9.28 17.26 -8.04
C ALA A 604 -8.18 17.53 -7.00
N TYR A 605 -7.18 18.34 -7.35
CA TYR A 605 -6.14 18.79 -6.41
C TYR A 605 -6.74 19.68 -5.32
N GLU A 606 -7.60 20.63 -5.67
CA GLU A 606 -8.23 21.55 -4.71
C GLU A 606 -9.13 20.82 -3.72
N GLU A 607 -9.96 19.89 -4.18
CA GLU A 607 -10.80 19.04 -3.32
C GLU A 607 -9.95 18.14 -2.41
N THR A 608 -8.85 17.57 -2.92
CA THR A 608 -7.98 16.70 -2.11
C THR A 608 -7.34 17.44 -0.94
N PHE A 609 -6.96 18.69 -1.16
CA PHE A 609 -6.25 19.52 -0.18
C PHE A 609 -7.15 20.61 0.43
N SER A 610 -8.47 20.40 0.44
CA SER A 610 -9.44 21.21 1.18
C SER A 610 -9.74 20.63 2.57
N GLU A 611 -10.32 21.45 3.44
CA GLU A 611 -10.82 21.00 4.74
C GLU A 611 -12.02 20.06 4.54
N VAL A 612 -12.05 18.92 5.25
CA VAL A 612 -13.18 17.99 5.24
C VAL A 612 -14.03 18.29 6.47
N THR A 613 -15.16 18.95 6.27
CA THR A 613 -16.04 19.38 7.37
C THR A 613 -17.00 18.28 7.82
N SER A 614 -17.48 17.45 6.89
CA SER A 614 -18.26 16.24 7.18
C SER A 614 -18.04 15.17 6.11
N PRO A 615 -18.13 13.87 6.46
CA PRO A 615 -18.23 12.82 5.46
C PRO A 615 -19.48 13.07 4.61
N SER A 616 -19.32 13.14 3.29
CA SER A 616 -20.45 13.22 2.36
C SER A 616 -20.51 11.94 1.55
N SER A 617 -21.72 11.35 1.45
CA SER A 617 -21.99 10.25 0.53
C SER A 617 -22.23 10.72 -0.91
N ASP A 618 -22.17 12.04 -1.14
CA ASP A 618 -22.28 12.60 -2.48
C ASP A 618 -21.17 12.04 -3.35
N TYR A 619 -21.52 11.72 -4.60
CA TYR A 619 -20.56 11.19 -5.54
C TYR A 619 -19.38 12.16 -5.73
N ARG A 620 -18.17 11.62 -5.54
CA ARG A 620 -16.90 12.31 -5.73
C ARG A 620 -16.02 11.45 -6.62
N GLY A 621 -15.84 11.89 -7.85
CA GLY A 621 -15.13 11.19 -8.91
C GLY A 621 -15.52 11.71 -10.27
N SER A 622 -14.98 11.11 -11.32
CA SER A 622 -15.30 11.48 -12.70
C SER A 622 -15.54 10.24 -13.54
N ILE A 623 -16.59 10.25 -14.36
CA ILE A 623 -16.92 9.16 -15.27
C ILE A 623 -17.01 9.74 -16.68
N SER A 624 -16.24 9.17 -17.59
CA SER A 624 -16.38 9.39 -19.02
C SER A 624 -16.78 8.08 -19.68
N PHE A 625 -17.75 8.10 -20.59
CA PHE A 625 -18.23 6.89 -21.25
C PHE A 625 -18.53 7.10 -22.72
N TYR A 626 -18.34 6.04 -23.51
CA TYR A 626 -18.69 5.99 -24.92
C TYR A 626 -19.27 4.62 -25.26
N SER A 627 -20.29 4.60 -26.12
CA SER A 627 -20.91 3.37 -26.62
C SER A 627 -20.91 3.36 -28.14
N ALA A 628 -20.36 2.30 -28.73
CA ALA A 628 -20.36 2.06 -30.17
C ALA A 628 -21.36 0.94 -30.51
N ASP A 629 -22.40 1.26 -31.28
CA ASP A 629 -23.35 0.27 -31.81
C ASP A 629 -22.83 -0.40 -33.10
N GLY A 630 -21.83 0.21 -33.75
CA GLY A 630 -21.04 -0.31 -34.89
C GLY A 630 -19.98 0.69 -35.36
N GLY A 631 -18.81 0.22 -35.82
CA GLY A 631 -17.68 1.07 -36.26
C GLY A 631 -16.33 0.65 -35.65
N ILE A 632 -15.24 1.33 -36.05
CA ILE A 632 -13.91 1.17 -35.43
C ILE A 632 -13.85 2.14 -34.24
N LEU A 633 -13.70 1.62 -33.01
CA LEU A 633 -13.21 2.39 -31.88
C LEU A 633 -11.73 2.71 -32.14
N ASN A 634 -11.43 3.91 -32.66
CA ASN A 634 -10.07 4.41 -32.80
C ASN A 634 -9.98 5.79 -32.16
N GLU A 635 -8.79 6.15 -31.67
CA GLU A 635 -8.46 7.48 -31.16
C GLU A 635 -8.80 8.60 -32.15
#